data_AF-A0A670IIF8-F1
#
_entry.id   AF-A0A670IIF8-F1
#
_cell.length_a   1.000
_cell.length_b   1.000
_cell.length_c   1.000
_cell.angle_alpha   90.00
_cell.angle_beta   90.00
_cell.angle_gamma   90.00
#
_symmetry.space_group_name_H-M   'P 1'
#
loop_
_entity.id
_entity.type
_entity.pdbx_description
1 polymer ?
#
loop_
_entity_poly.entity_id
_entity_poly.type
_entity_poly.pdbx_seq_one_letter_code
_entity_poly.pdbx_strand_id
1 'polypeptide(L)'
;TRLHFREVAFLDPNIWDCQSRGQARDSGLSIPQLQSWGEVFLMVLPPLLSTSRLYLAIALIAVVVVTGCFGYYQEFKSTNIIASFKNLVPQQATVIRDGDKFQINANQLVVGDLVEIKGGDRVPADIRIITSQGCKVDNSSLTGESEPQTRAPECTHESPLETRNIAFFSTMCLEGTATGIIINTGDRTIIGRIASLASGVENEKTPIAIEIEHFVDIIAGLAIFFGATFFVVAMVIGYPFLKAMVFFMAIVVAYVPEGLLATVTVCLSLTAKRLARKNCVVKNLEAVETLGSTSVICSDKTGTLTQNRMTVSHLWFDNQIHTADTTEDQSGQSFDQSSETWRALCKVVSLCNRAFFKSGQDSVPVPKLSIHELDDPRDQRYLMVMKGAPERILERCSTIMIKGQELPLDEQWKEAFQTAYMDLGGLGERVLGFCHLYLPQSEFPRGYNFDSDEMNFPTSGLCFAGLISMIDPPRATVPDAVMKCRTAGIRVIMVTGDHPITAKAIAASVGIISEGSETVEDIATRLRIPVEQVNKRDARACVVNGGQLKDMETEELVEILKMHPEMVFARTSPQQKLIIVESCQKLGAIVAVTGDGVNDSPALKKADIGVAMGIAGSDAAKNAADMILLDDNFASIVTGVEQGRLIFDNLKKSIAYTLTKNIPELTPYLIYITVSVPLPLGCITILFIELCTDIVIPLSFPAYERAESDIMHLKPRNPRRDRLVNEALAVYSYFQIDERCLRRSVDVCSGSLIIIV
;
A
#
# COMPACT_ATOMS: atom_id res chain seq x y z
N THR A 1 -27.64 54.92 19.68
CA THR A 1 -27.38 55.13 18.23
C THR A 1 -27.83 53.88 17.51
N ARG A 2 -29.07 53.92 16.98
CA ARG A 2 -29.70 52.85 16.17
C ARG A 2 -29.20 52.97 14.72
N LEU A 3 -29.25 51.84 14.00
CA LEU A 3 -29.11 51.64 12.53
C LEU A 3 -27.73 51.22 12.02
N HIS A 4 -27.54 49.90 11.87
CA HIS A 4 -27.22 49.22 10.59
C HIS A 4 -26.88 47.74 10.85
N PHE A 5 -27.89 46.87 10.79
CA PHE A 5 -27.74 45.42 10.57
C PHE A 5 -29.10 44.89 10.10
N ARG A 6 -29.38 45.10 8.81
CA ARG A 6 -30.49 44.46 8.07
C ARG A 6 -30.11 44.53 6.61
N GLU A 7 -29.41 43.50 6.14
CA GLU A 7 -29.30 43.08 4.74
C GLU A 7 -28.30 41.91 4.65
N VAL A 8 -28.72 40.69 5.02
CA VAL A 8 -28.32 39.42 4.38
C VAL A 8 -29.37 38.37 4.78
N ALA A 9 -30.55 38.42 4.18
CA ALA A 9 -31.51 37.31 4.18
C ALA A 9 -32.55 37.60 3.12
N PHE A 10 -32.41 36.99 1.93
CA PHE A 10 -33.48 36.58 1.01
C PHE A 10 -32.82 36.14 -0.30
N LEU A 11 -32.60 34.83 -0.46
CA LEU A 11 -32.59 34.16 -1.76
C LEU A 11 -33.27 32.79 -1.59
N ASP A 12 -34.39 32.67 -2.30
CA ASP A 12 -35.32 31.57 -2.62
C ASP A 12 -35.21 30.16 -1.99
N PRO A 13 -36.31 29.61 -1.41
CA PRO A 13 -36.40 28.21 -0.97
C PRO A 13 -36.65 27.17 -2.07
N ASN A 14 -36.85 27.56 -3.33
CA ASN A 14 -37.35 26.66 -4.40
C ASN A 14 -36.29 26.24 -5.44
N ILE A 15 -34.99 26.47 -5.20
CA ILE A 15 -33.90 26.05 -6.11
C ILE A 15 -33.17 24.78 -5.60
N TRP A 16 -33.63 24.20 -4.48
CA TRP A 16 -32.99 23.04 -3.83
C TRP A 16 -33.77 21.72 -3.90
N ASP A 17 -34.79 21.63 -4.77
CA ASP A 17 -35.62 20.42 -4.88
C ASP A 17 -35.40 19.79 -6.26
N CYS A 18 -34.38 18.93 -6.39
CA CYS A 18 -34.40 17.69 -7.21
C CYS A 18 -33.06 16.94 -7.39
N GLN A 19 -31.90 17.44 -6.95
CA GLN A 19 -30.62 16.70 -7.09
C GLN A 19 -29.93 16.32 -5.77
N SER A 20 -30.42 16.80 -4.63
CA SER A 20 -29.81 16.58 -3.30
C SER A 20 -30.43 15.43 -2.49
N ARG A 21 -31.60 14.89 -2.88
CA ARG A 21 -32.26 13.80 -2.15
C ARG A 21 -31.63 12.41 -2.38
N GLY A 22 -30.76 12.26 -3.39
CA GLY A 22 -30.03 11.01 -3.65
C GLY A 22 -28.70 10.89 -2.90
N GLN A 23 -27.99 11.99 -2.65
CA GLN A 23 -26.66 11.98 -2.01
C GLN A 23 -26.68 12.15 -0.49
N ALA A 24 -27.75 12.67 0.10
CA ALA A 24 -27.86 12.84 1.55
C ALA A 24 -28.27 11.56 2.31
N ARG A 25 -28.56 10.46 1.60
CA ARG A 25 -28.83 9.14 2.22
C ARG A 25 -27.58 8.26 2.34
N ASP A 26 -26.56 8.49 1.51
CA ASP A 26 -25.32 7.71 1.50
C ASP A 26 -24.21 8.33 2.38
N SER A 27 -24.40 9.57 2.84
CA SER A 27 -23.68 10.08 3.99
C SER A 27 -24.28 9.47 5.25
N GLY A 28 -23.76 8.32 5.67
CA GLY A 28 -23.94 7.75 7.02
C GLY A 28 -23.40 8.64 8.15
N LEU A 29 -23.49 9.96 7.98
CA LEU A 29 -23.55 10.94 9.05
C LEU A 29 -24.82 10.64 9.84
N SER A 30 -24.73 9.63 10.70
CA SER A 30 -25.34 9.79 11.98
C SER A 30 -24.68 11.06 12.56
N ILE A 31 -25.44 12.14 12.57
CA ILE A 31 -25.20 13.33 13.37
C ILE A 31 -25.95 13.16 14.70
N PRO A 32 -26.02 12.00 15.43
CA PRO A 32 -26.82 12.01 16.66
C PRO A 32 -26.06 12.80 17.73
N GLN A 33 -24.73 12.91 17.65
CA GLN A 33 -23.95 13.67 18.61
C GLN A 33 -24.21 15.18 18.40
N LEU A 34 -23.84 15.79 17.28
CA LEU A 34 -24.07 17.23 17.09
C LEU A 34 -25.56 17.66 17.11
N GLN A 35 -26.51 16.81 16.69
CA GLN A 35 -27.94 17.13 16.82
C GLN A 35 -28.46 16.91 18.25
N SER A 36 -28.06 15.86 18.99
CA SER A 36 -28.52 15.70 20.38
C SER A 36 -27.89 16.75 21.30
N TRP A 37 -26.61 17.08 21.10
CA TRP A 37 -25.95 18.16 21.82
C TRP A 37 -26.56 19.50 21.42
N GLY A 38 -26.76 19.79 20.13
CA GLY A 38 -27.32 21.06 19.66
C GLY A 38 -28.77 21.32 20.09
N GLU A 39 -29.65 20.31 20.06
CA GLU A 39 -31.05 20.46 20.43
C GLU A 39 -31.26 20.55 21.95
N VAL A 40 -30.48 19.80 22.75
CA VAL A 40 -30.49 19.94 24.22
C VAL A 40 -29.89 21.28 24.64
N PHE A 41 -28.89 21.80 23.92
CA PHE A 41 -28.23 23.07 24.26
C PHE A 41 -29.06 24.31 23.85
N LEU A 42 -29.80 24.25 22.73
CA LEU A 42 -30.68 25.33 22.29
C LEU A 42 -32.00 25.41 23.08
N MET A 43 -32.47 24.31 23.66
CA MET A 43 -33.72 24.29 24.45
C MET A 43 -33.60 24.96 25.84
N VAL A 44 -32.40 25.19 26.36
CA VAL A 44 -32.18 25.65 27.76
C VAL A 44 -31.79 27.13 27.84
N LEU A 45 -31.62 27.80 26.70
CA LEU A 45 -31.08 29.16 26.65
C LEU A 45 -31.95 30.29 27.27
N PRO A 46 -33.26 30.14 27.56
CA PRO A 46 -34.01 31.20 28.23
C PRO A 46 -34.62 30.70 29.55
N PRO A 47 -33.86 30.66 30.67
CA PRO A 47 -33.78 31.88 31.48
C PRO A 47 -32.53 31.99 32.40
N LEU A 48 -31.77 33.10 32.33
CA LEU A 48 -31.01 33.77 33.41
C LEU A 48 -29.71 34.41 32.88
N LEU A 49 -29.85 35.60 32.32
CA LEU A 49 -28.73 36.48 31.96
C LEU A 49 -28.10 37.11 33.21
N SER A 50 -27.03 36.49 33.71
CA SER A 50 -25.91 37.24 34.30
C SER A 50 -24.79 37.30 33.28
N THR A 51 -24.02 38.39 33.26
CA THR A 51 -22.96 38.63 32.26
C THR A 51 -22.00 37.44 32.17
N SER A 52 -21.64 36.82 33.29
CA SER A 52 -20.75 35.65 33.37
C SER A 52 -21.29 34.40 32.67
N ARG A 53 -22.61 34.15 32.70
CA ARG A 53 -23.21 32.98 32.05
C ARG A 53 -23.28 33.12 30.53
N LEU A 54 -23.43 34.35 30.05
CA LEU A 54 -23.34 34.67 28.62
C LEU A 54 -21.91 34.44 28.09
N TYR A 55 -20.88 34.86 28.84
CA TYR A 55 -19.48 34.59 28.48
C TYR A 55 -19.19 33.08 28.40
N LEU A 56 -19.69 32.30 29.36
CA LEU A 56 -19.50 30.85 29.35
C LEU A 56 -20.15 30.19 28.13
N ALA A 57 -21.40 30.57 27.81
CA ALA A 57 -22.10 30.03 26.64
C ALA A 57 -21.38 30.38 25.32
N ILE A 58 -20.91 31.62 25.17
CA ILE A 58 -20.15 32.04 23.98
C ILE A 58 -18.82 31.28 23.90
N ALA A 59 -18.12 31.09 25.01
CA ALA A 59 -16.87 30.34 25.05
C ALA A 59 -17.07 28.87 24.63
N LEU A 60 -18.09 28.19 25.17
CA LEU A 60 -18.39 26.80 24.80
C LEU A 60 -18.79 26.67 23.32
N ILE A 61 -19.62 27.58 22.80
CA ILE A 61 -19.96 27.61 21.37
C ILE A 61 -18.69 27.79 20.52
N ALA A 62 -17.79 28.69 20.93
CA ALA A 62 -16.54 28.89 20.23
C ALA A 62 -15.66 27.63 20.24
N VAL A 63 -15.60 26.91 21.36
CA VAL A 63 -14.89 25.62 21.46
C VAL A 63 -15.46 24.61 20.48
N VAL A 64 -16.79 24.41 20.48
CA VAL A 64 -17.46 23.46 19.56
C VAL A 64 -17.24 23.83 18.09
N VAL A 65 -17.29 25.12 17.75
CA VAL A 65 -17.05 25.58 16.38
C VAL A 65 -15.58 25.37 15.98
N VAL A 66 -14.63 25.67 16.87
CA VAL A 66 -13.20 25.48 16.60
C VAL A 66 -12.85 24.01 16.44
N THR A 67 -13.34 23.14 17.33
CA THR A 67 -13.11 21.69 17.24
C THR A 67 -13.77 21.11 15.99
N GLY A 68 -15.01 21.52 15.67
CA GLY A 68 -15.71 21.10 14.45
C GLY A 68 -15.01 21.54 13.16
N CYS A 69 -14.58 22.81 13.08
CA CYS A 69 -13.81 23.32 11.94
C CYS A 69 -12.48 22.59 11.78
N PHE A 70 -11.80 22.26 12.89
CA PHE A 70 -10.54 21.55 12.86
C PHE A 70 -10.69 20.10 12.37
N GLY A 71 -11.75 19.41 12.80
CA GLY A 71 -12.11 18.09 12.28
C GLY A 71 -12.46 18.14 10.79
N TYR A 72 -13.32 19.07 10.37
CA TYR A 72 -13.71 19.21 8.97
C TYR A 72 -12.52 19.53 8.04
N TYR A 73 -11.61 20.41 8.46
CA TYR A 73 -10.45 20.78 7.66
C TYR A 73 -9.51 19.58 7.41
N GLN A 74 -9.48 18.62 8.34
CA GLN A 74 -8.66 17.41 8.18
C GLN A 74 -9.26 16.43 7.17
N GLU A 75 -10.58 16.21 7.21
CA GLU A 75 -11.24 15.31 6.26
C GLU A 75 -11.28 15.87 4.84
N PHE A 76 -11.45 17.19 4.69
CA PHE A 76 -11.58 17.82 3.36
C PHE A 76 -10.36 17.59 2.45
N LYS A 77 -9.17 17.39 3.02
CA LYS A 77 -7.94 17.16 2.25
C LYS A 77 -7.89 15.77 1.58
N SER A 78 -8.75 14.82 1.98
CA SER A 78 -8.65 13.40 1.60
C SER A 78 -9.38 13.01 0.29
N THR A 79 -10.23 13.88 -0.28
CA THR A 79 -11.23 13.41 -1.27
C THR A 79 -10.97 13.92 -2.69
N ASN A 80 -10.26 13.15 -3.53
CA ASN A 80 -10.20 13.36 -5.00
C ASN A 80 -9.66 12.15 -5.81
N ILE A 81 -10.14 10.93 -5.53
CA ILE A 81 -9.66 9.69 -6.20
C ILE A 81 -10.03 9.63 -7.69
N ILE A 82 -11.24 10.08 -8.05
CA ILE A 82 -11.76 10.01 -9.43
C ILE A 82 -10.94 10.88 -10.40
N ALA A 83 -10.22 11.89 -9.91
CA ALA A 83 -9.44 12.80 -10.73
C ALA A 83 -8.25 12.11 -11.42
N SER A 84 -7.58 11.14 -10.78
CA SER A 84 -6.44 10.44 -11.42
C SER A 84 -6.89 9.47 -12.50
N PHE A 85 -8.02 8.79 -12.34
CA PHE A 85 -8.55 7.91 -13.38
C PHE A 85 -8.92 8.68 -14.66
N LYS A 86 -9.39 9.93 -14.53
CA LYS A 86 -9.66 10.80 -15.69
C LYS A 86 -8.38 11.20 -16.44
N ASN A 87 -7.25 11.31 -15.75
CA ASN A 87 -5.96 11.62 -16.37
C ASN A 87 -5.37 10.45 -17.18
N LEU A 88 -5.91 9.23 -17.05
CA LEU A 88 -5.50 8.05 -17.80
C LEU A 88 -6.18 7.94 -19.18
N VAL A 89 -7.25 8.71 -19.42
CA VAL A 89 -7.98 8.70 -20.70
C VAL A 89 -7.15 9.46 -21.76
N PRO A 90 -6.81 8.87 -22.92
CA PRO A 90 -6.17 9.61 -24.01
C PRO A 90 -7.10 10.72 -24.52
N GLN A 91 -6.55 11.90 -24.82
CA GLN A 91 -7.39 13.02 -25.26
C GLN A 91 -7.91 12.84 -26.70
N GLN A 92 -7.21 12.07 -27.53
CA GLN A 92 -7.58 11.83 -28.93
C GLN A 92 -7.37 10.37 -29.32
N ALA A 93 -8.17 9.90 -30.28
CA ALA A 93 -8.12 8.56 -30.83
C ALA A 93 -8.33 8.61 -32.35
N THR A 94 -7.67 7.68 -33.06
CA THR A 94 -7.83 7.54 -34.52
C THR A 94 -8.94 6.52 -34.82
N VAL A 95 -10.06 7.01 -35.33
CA VAL A 95 -11.23 6.19 -35.70
C VAL A 95 -11.36 6.12 -37.22
N ILE A 96 -11.88 5.01 -37.72
CA ILE A 96 -12.24 4.82 -39.13
C ILE A 96 -13.78 4.80 -39.21
N ARG A 97 -14.36 5.83 -39.83
CA ARG A 97 -15.81 5.93 -40.10
C ARG A 97 -16.00 6.22 -41.57
N ASP A 98 -16.98 5.58 -42.20
CA ASP A 98 -17.27 5.73 -43.64
C ASP A 98 -16.07 5.50 -44.59
N GLY A 99 -15.06 4.73 -44.14
CA GLY A 99 -13.84 4.42 -44.88
C GLY A 99 -12.69 5.41 -44.67
N ASP A 100 -12.94 6.56 -44.05
CA ASP A 100 -11.94 7.60 -43.81
C ASP A 100 -11.42 7.58 -42.37
N LYS A 101 -10.13 7.94 -42.20
CA LYS A 101 -9.46 8.04 -40.90
C LYS A 101 -9.66 9.44 -40.31
N PHE A 102 -10.28 9.52 -39.13
CA PHE A 102 -10.49 10.74 -38.38
C PHE A 102 -9.78 10.68 -37.02
N GLN A 103 -9.14 11.77 -36.61
CA GLN A 103 -8.76 11.96 -35.21
C GLN A 103 -9.90 12.66 -34.48
N ILE A 104 -10.52 11.94 -33.54
CA ILE A 104 -11.60 12.47 -32.71
C ILE A 104 -11.22 12.42 -31.24
N ASN A 105 -11.94 13.16 -30.41
CA ASN A 105 -11.76 13.07 -28.96
C ASN A 105 -12.22 11.68 -28.47
N ALA A 106 -11.47 11.05 -27.57
CA ALA A 106 -11.79 9.71 -27.07
C ALA A 106 -13.20 9.62 -26.45
N ASN A 107 -13.72 10.73 -25.91
CA ASN A 107 -15.07 10.80 -25.32
C ASN A 107 -16.20 10.64 -26.36
N GLN A 108 -15.90 10.75 -27.67
CA GLN A 108 -16.88 10.60 -28.76
C GLN A 108 -16.90 9.19 -29.36
N LEU A 109 -16.07 8.28 -28.84
CA LEU A 109 -16.03 6.89 -29.29
C LEU A 109 -17.25 6.12 -28.79
N VAL A 110 -17.82 5.30 -29.66
CA VAL A 110 -18.95 4.43 -29.35
C VAL A 110 -18.63 2.97 -29.63
N VAL A 111 -19.36 2.08 -28.98
CA VAL A 111 -19.25 0.63 -29.22
C VAL A 111 -19.58 0.33 -30.68
N GLY A 112 -18.74 -0.46 -31.34
CA GLY A 112 -18.84 -0.78 -32.77
C GLY A 112 -17.99 0.08 -33.69
N ASP A 113 -17.40 1.19 -33.22
CA ASP A 113 -16.44 1.96 -33.99
C ASP A 113 -15.18 1.13 -34.29
N LEU A 114 -14.58 1.36 -35.46
CA LEU A 114 -13.28 0.79 -35.83
C LEU A 114 -12.17 1.77 -35.46
N VAL A 115 -11.21 1.34 -34.64
CA VAL A 115 -10.09 2.17 -34.15
C VAL A 115 -8.77 1.60 -34.62
N GLU A 116 -7.85 2.49 -34.97
CA GLU A 116 -6.45 2.18 -35.27
C GLU A 116 -5.57 2.65 -34.10
N ILE A 117 -4.70 1.75 -33.63
CA ILE A 117 -3.68 2.04 -32.61
C ILE A 117 -2.28 1.84 -33.20
N LYS A 118 -1.35 2.72 -32.83
CA LYS A 118 0.05 2.69 -33.26
C LYS A 118 0.98 2.69 -32.05
N GLY A 119 2.21 2.21 -32.23
CA GLY A 119 3.25 2.30 -31.21
C GLY A 119 3.44 3.74 -30.72
N GLY A 120 3.29 3.95 -29.41
CA GLY A 120 3.28 5.23 -28.72
C GLY A 120 1.89 5.69 -28.26
N ASP A 121 0.81 5.13 -28.82
CA ASP A 121 -0.55 5.53 -28.47
C ASP A 121 -1.09 4.72 -27.27
N ARG A 122 -1.89 5.39 -26.43
CA ARG A 122 -2.71 4.71 -25.42
C ARG A 122 -3.99 4.20 -26.05
N VAL A 123 -4.39 3.00 -25.65
CA VAL A 123 -5.60 2.36 -26.11
C VAL A 123 -6.84 3.09 -25.54
N PRO A 124 -7.73 3.64 -26.38
CA PRO A 124 -8.76 4.59 -25.94
C PRO A 124 -10.04 3.96 -25.39
N ALA A 125 -10.26 2.67 -25.63
CA ALA A 125 -11.41 1.91 -25.15
C ALA A 125 -11.04 0.41 -25.11
N ASP A 126 -11.90 -0.49 -24.62
CA ASP A 126 -11.62 -1.92 -24.81
C ASP A 126 -11.92 -2.27 -26.27
N ILE A 127 -10.94 -2.87 -26.95
CA ILE A 127 -10.95 -3.11 -28.40
C ILE A 127 -10.71 -4.59 -28.70
N ARG A 128 -11.53 -5.16 -29.59
CA ARG A 128 -11.32 -6.47 -30.19
C ARG A 128 -10.49 -6.32 -31.48
N ILE A 129 -9.30 -6.88 -31.49
CA ILE A 129 -8.30 -6.70 -32.56
C ILE A 129 -8.65 -7.55 -33.80
N ILE A 130 -8.83 -6.90 -34.95
CA ILE A 130 -9.14 -7.58 -36.21
C ILE A 130 -7.91 -7.75 -37.11
N THR A 131 -6.96 -6.80 -37.04
CA THR A 131 -5.68 -6.90 -37.73
C THR A 131 -4.57 -6.40 -36.81
N SER A 132 -3.41 -7.05 -36.88
CA SER A 132 -2.24 -6.69 -36.09
C SER A 132 -0.99 -6.92 -36.92
N GLN A 133 -0.08 -5.95 -36.89
CA GLN A 133 1.23 -6.04 -37.50
C GLN A 133 2.28 -5.72 -36.45
N GLY A 134 2.80 -6.78 -35.82
CA GLY A 134 3.82 -6.67 -34.76
C GLY A 134 3.36 -5.90 -33.53
N CYS A 135 2.05 -5.78 -33.28
CA CYS A 135 1.53 -4.99 -32.17
C CYS A 135 1.85 -5.64 -30.82
N LYS A 136 2.46 -4.87 -29.93
CA LYS A 136 2.64 -5.24 -28.52
C LYS A 136 2.12 -4.15 -27.61
N VAL A 137 1.43 -4.56 -26.56
CA VAL A 137 0.84 -3.66 -25.56
C VAL A 137 1.40 -3.95 -24.17
N ASP A 138 1.52 -2.91 -23.38
CA ASP A 138 1.86 -2.97 -21.96
C ASP A 138 0.57 -3.09 -21.12
N ASN A 139 0.41 -4.24 -20.46
CA ASN A 139 -0.74 -4.55 -19.62
C ASN A 139 -0.47 -4.32 -18.12
N SER A 140 0.62 -3.65 -17.75
CA SER A 140 1.02 -3.39 -16.36
C SER A 140 -0.09 -2.79 -15.50
N SER A 141 -0.95 -1.95 -16.07
CA SER A 141 -2.09 -1.36 -15.36
C SER A 141 -3.14 -2.39 -14.91
N LEU A 142 -3.22 -3.55 -15.56
CA LEU A 142 -4.23 -4.58 -15.29
C LEU A 142 -3.64 -5.79 -14.55
N THR A 143 -2.45 -6.23 -14.97
CA THR A 143 -1.80 -7.43 -14.45
C THR A 143 -0.69 -7.12 -13.45
N GLY A 144 -0.20 -5.88 -13.42
CA GLY A 144 1.02 -5.53 -12.69
C GLY A 144 2.31 -5.95 -13.41
N GLU A 145 2.22 -6.48 -14.64
CA GLU A 145 3.38 -6.92 -15.42
C GLU A 145 3.76 -5.92 -16.51
N SER A 146 5.01 -5.47 -16.51
CA SER A 146 5.56 -4.57 -17.53
C SER A 146 6.05 -5.29 -18.80
N GLU A 147 5.92 -6.63 -18.89
CA GLU A 147 6.34 -7.37 -20.07
C GLU A 147 5.41 -7.08 -21.26
N PRO A 148 5.95 -6.64 -22.42
CA PRO A 148 5.15 -6.36 -23.61
C PRO A 148 4.40 -7.61 -24.11
N GLN A 149 3.07 -7.57 -24.06
CA GLN A 149 2.24 -8.67 -24.52
C GLN A 149 1.86 -8.52 -25.98
N THR A 150 2.12 -9.56 -26.78
CA THR A 150 1.84 -9.55 -28.22
C THR A 150 0.35 -9.66 -28.49
N ARG A 151 -0.13 -8.89 -29.47
CA ARG A 151 -1.53 -8.84 -29.85
C ARG A 151 -1.75 -9.41 -31.25
N ALA A 152 -2.76 -10.27 -31.39
CA ALA A 152 -3.07 -10.99 -32.63
C ALA A 152 -4.59 -11.15 -32.79
N PRO A 153 -5.11 -11.25 -34.02
CA PRO A 153 -6.56 -11.34 -34.23
C PRO A 153 -7.18 -12.68 -33.78
N GLU A 154 -6.39 -13.73 -33.62
CA GLU A 154 -6.87 -15.07 -33.24
C GLU A 154 -7.12 -15.19 -31.72
N CYS A 155 -8.19 -15.91 -31.35
CA CYS A 155 -8.47 -16.20 -29.94
C CYS A 155 -7.52 -17.28 -29.42
N THR A 156 -6.71 -16.95 -28.40
CA THR A 156 -5.69 -17.86 -27.88
C THR A 156 -6.04 -18.47 -26.53
N HIS A 157 -6.98 -17.87 -25.79
CA HIS A 157 -7.31 -18.29 -24.43
C HIS A 157 -8.78 -17.97 -24.10
N GLU A 158 -9.40 -18.73 -23.20
CA GLU A 158 -10.80 -18.49 -22.79
C GLU A 158 -10.96 -17.22 -21.96
N SER A 159 -10.00 -16.96 -21.05
CA SER A 159 -10.01 -15.73 -20.25
C SER A 159 -9.74 -14.50 -21.12
N PRO A 160 -10.63 -13.49 -21.11
CA PRO A 160 -10.44 -12.26 -21.86
C PRO A 160 -9.16 -11.51 -21.51
N LEU A 161 -8.68 -11.61 -20.27
CA LEU A 161 -7.46 -10.94 -19.78
C LEU A 161 -6.19 -11.50 -20.42
N GLU A 162 -6.17 -12.80 -20.74
CA GLU A 162 -4.99 -13.50 -21.25
C GLU A 162 -4.99 -13.64 -22.79
N THR A 163 -6.16 -13.58 -23.43
CA THR A 163 -6.24 -13.72 -24.89
C THR A 163 -5.54 -12.56 -25.60
N ARG A 164 -4.87 -12.87 -26.73
CA ARG A 164 -4.10 -11.88 -27.52
C ARG A 164 -4.97 -10.98 -28.39
N ASN A 165 -6.26 -11.24 -28.44
CA ASN A 165 -7.17 -10.66 -29.42
C ASN A 165 -8.00 -9.50 -28.89
N ILE A 166 -7.72 -9.09 -27.65
CA ILE A 166 -8.29 -7.92 -26.97
C ILE A 166 -7.15 -6.98 -26.57
N ALA A 167 -7.36 -5.68 -26.76
CA ALA A 167 -6.59 -4.60 -26.13
C ALA A 167 -7.51 -3.86 -25.15
N PHE A 168 -6.97 -3.41 -24.03
CA PHE A 168 -7.76 -2.85 -22.95
C PHE A 168 -7.62 -1.35 -22.86
N PHE A 169 -8.65 -0.68 -22.37
CA PHE A 169 -8.60 0.74 -22.08
C PHE A 169 -7.42 1.09 -21.15
N SER A 170 -6.73 2.21 -21.44
CA SER A 170 -5.57 2.75 -20.71
C SER A 170 -4.24 1.99 -20.88
N THR A 171 -4.20 0.85 -21.59
CA THR A 171 -2.91 0.18 -21.89
C THR A 171 -2.13 0.94 -22.96
N MET A 172 -0.81 0.85 -22.92
CA MET A 172 0.07 1.53 -23.89
C MET A 172 0.43 0.58 -25.02
N CYS A 173 0.24 0.99 -26.28
CA CYS A 173 0.81 0.28 -27.42
C CYS A 173 2.30 0.65 -27.52
N LEU A 174 3.21 -0.30 -27.30
CA LEU A 174 4.65 -0.03 -27.29
C LEU A 174 5.24 -0.03 -28.69
N GLU A 175 4.84 -1.00 -29.52
CA GLU A 175 5.31 -1.13 -30.89
C GLU A 175 4.25 -1.77 -31.79
N GLY A 176 4.46 -1.64 -33.10
CA GLY A 176 3.57 -2.17 -34.14
C GLY A 176 2.32 -1.32 -34.37
N THR A 177 1.43 -1.86 -35.18
CA THR A 177 0.11 -1.26 -35.46
C THR A 177 -0.97 -2.31 -35.37
N ALA A 178 -2.15 -1.93 -34.90
CA ALA A 178 -3.31 -2.79 -34.87
C ALA A 178 -4.59 -2.01 -35.18
N THR A 179 -5.55 -2.68 -35.78
CA THR A 179 -6.92 -2.17 -35.91
C THR A 179 -7.87 -3.10 -35.20
N GLY A 180 -8.93 -2.53 -34.62
CA GLY A 180 -9.90 -3.31 -33.87
C GLY A 180 -11.20 -2.57 -33.62
N ILE A 181 -12.23 -3.34 -33.31
CA ILE A 181 -13.59 -2.86 -33.06
C ILE A 181 -13.76 -2.60 -31.57
N ILE A 182 -14.32 -1.46 -31.19
CA ILE A 182 -14.61 -1.15 -29.79
C ILE A 182 -15.71 -2.07 -29.26
N ILE A 183 -15.42 -2.75 -28.15
CA ILE A 183 -16.37 -3.63 -27.45
C ILE A 183 -16.99 -2.96 -26.22
N ASN A 184 -16.21 -2.20 -25.43
CA ASN A 184 -16.70 -1.49 -24.25
C ASN A 184 -16.15 -0.06 -24.20
N THR A 185 -16.96 0.88 -23.67
CA THR A 185 -16.59 2.29 -23.47
C THR A 185 -16.93 2.77 -22.05
N GLY A 186 -16.14 3.71 -21.53
CA GLY A 186 -16.35 4.35 -20.22
C GLY A 186 -16.30 3.35 -19.05
N ASP A 187 -17.25 3.47 -18.13
CA ASP A 187 -17.35 2.64 -16.91
C ASP A 187 -17.55 1.14 -17.18
N ARG A 188 -17.98 0.78 -18.40
CA ARG A 188 -18.15 -0.63 -18.82
C ARG A 188 -16.84 -1.30 -19.23
N THR A 189 -15.78 -0.53 -19.45
CA THR A 189 -14.45 -1.08 -19.71
C THR A 189 -13.91 -1.82 -18.48
N ILE A 190 -12.93 -2.71 -18.67
CA ILE A 190 -12.32 -3.42 -17.54
C ILE A 190 -11.75 -2.46 -16.50
N ILE A 191 -11.00 -1.43 -16.94
CA ILE A 191 -10.47 -0.40 -16.02
C ILE A 191 -11.57 0.48 -15.44
N GLY A 192 -12.61 0.80 -16.21
CA GLY A 192 -13.77 1.56 -15.71
C GLY A 192 -14.47 0.84 -14.57
N ARG A 193 -14.63 -0.49 -14.69
CA ARG A 193 -15.17 -1.34 -13.62
C ARG A 193 -14.26 -1.38 -12.40
N ILE A 194 -12.93 -1.46 -12.58
CA ILE A 194 -11.96 -1.42 -11.48
C ILE A 194 -12.02 -0.07 -10.76
N ALA A 195 -12.11 1.04 -11.51
CA ALA A 195 -12.23 2.38 -10.96
C ALA A 195 -13.54 2.55 -10.18
N SER A 196 -14.66 2.07 -10.75
CA SER A 196 -15.97 2.08 -10.09
C SER A 196 -15.96 1.26 -8.80
N LEU A 197 -15.35 0.06 -8.83
CA LEU A 197 -15.14 -0.76 -7.63
C LEU A 197 -14.32 -0.01 -6.58
N ALA A 198 -13.15 0.52 -6.94
CA ALA A 198 -12.31 1.27 -6.01
C ALA A 198 -13.01 2.51 -5.43
N SER A 199 -13.84 3.20 -6.20
CA SER A 199 -14.60 4.35 -5.72
C SER A 199 -15.84 3.99 -4.90
N GLY A 200 -16.39 2.79 -5.11
CA GLY A 200 -17.60 2.29 -4.46
C GLY A 200 -17.34 1.53 -3.16
N VAL A 201 -16.07 1.25 -2.82
CA VAL A 201 -15.71 0.72 -1.51
C VAL A 201 -15.98 1.78 -0.45
N GLU A 202 -16.82 1.45 0.53
CA GLU A 202 -17.09 2.30 1.68
C GLU A 202 -15.83 2.49 2.53
N ASN A 203 -15.61 3.71 3.02
CA ASN A 203 -14.54 3.98 3.98
C ASN A 203 -14.98 3.42 5.35
N GLU A 204 -14.43 2.27 5.74
CA GLU A 204 -14.57 1.77 7.11
C GLU A 204 -13.80 2.65 8.10
N LYS A 205 -14.25 2.65 9.36
CA LYS A 205 -13.60 3.42 10.42
C LYS A 205 -12.23 2.83 10.72
N THR A 206 -11.22 3.68 10.86
CA THR A 206 -9.86 3.26 11.24
C THR A 206 -9.83 2.70 12.67
N PRO A 207 -8.83 1.86 13.02
CA PRO A 207 -8.69 1.35 14.38
C PRO A 207 -8.62 2.45 15.43
N ILE A 208 -7.91 3.55 15.16
CA ILE A 208 -7.84 4.69 16.09
C ILE A 208 -9.18 5.41 16.20
N ALA A 209 -9.94 5.59 15.12
CA ALA A 209 -11.26 6.21 15.18
C ALA A 209 -12.24 5.39 16.03
N ILE A 210 -12.21 4.05 15.92
CA ILE A 210 -13.01 3.14 16.75
C ILE A 210 -12.63 3.27 18.24
N GLU A 211 -11.33 3.35 18.54
CA GLU A 211 -10.85 3.57 19.91
C GLU A 211 -11.26 4.96 20.44
N ILE A 212 -11.27 5.97 19.56
CA ILE A 212 -11.72 7.33 19.90
C ILE A 212 -13.20 7.33 20.31
N GLU A 213 -14.06 6.76 19.45
CA GLU A 213 -15.50 6.67 19.72
C GLU A 213 -15.81 5.88 20.99
N HIS A 214 -15.14 4.75 21.20
CA HIS A 214 -15.31 3.94 22.42
C HIS A 214 -14.97 4.72 23.69
N PHE A 215 -13.87 5.48 23.72
CA PHE A 215 -13.56 6.28 24.91
C PHE A 215 -14.55 7.44 25.08
N VAL A 216 -14.98 8.08 23.99
CA VAL A 216 -15.93 9.20 24.04
C VAL A 216 -17.25 8.72 24.64
N ASP A 217 -17.72 7.54 24.26
CA ASP A 217 -18.95 6.95 24.80
C ASP A 217 -18.84 6.64 26.30
N ILE A 218 -17.68 6.15 26.77
CA ILE A 218 -17.42 5.92 28.20
C ILE A 218 -17.46 7.23 28.98
N ILE A 219 -16.74 8.26 28.52
CA ILE A 219 -16.67 9.56 29.18
C ILE A 219 -18.04 10.22 29.20
N ALA A 220 -18.76 10.21 28.07
CA ALA A 220 -20.11 10.77 27.97
C ALA A 220 -21.09 10.04 28.91
N GLY A 221 -21.02 8.71 28.95
CA GLY A 221 -21.84 7.89 29.86
C GLY A 221 -21.60 8.24 31.33
N LEU A 222 -20.33 8.37 31.75
CA LEU A 222 -19.99 8.76 33.12
C LEU A 222 -20.36 10.22 33.43
N ALA A 223 -20.16 11.14 32.49
CA ALA A 223 -20.54 12.55 32.64
C ALA A 223 -22.05 12.71 32.92
N ILE A 224 -22.87 12.03 32.12
CA ILE A 224 -24.33 12.04 32.26
C ILE A 224 -24.74 11.35 33.56
N PHE A 225 -24.10 10.23 33.92
CA PHE A 225 -24.38 9.52 35.17
C PHE A 225 -24.12 10.39 36.41
N PHE A 226 -22.94 11.02 36.51
CA PHE A 226 -22.62 11.93 37.62
C PHE A 226 -23.52 13.17 37.60
N GLY A 227 -23.73 13.77 36.42
CA GLY A 227 -24.63 14.91 36.26
C GLY A 227 -26.04 14.62 36.77
N ALA A 228 -26.66 13.52 36.30
CA ALA A 228 -28.02 13.15 36.66
C ALA A 228 -28.14 12.77 38.14
N THR A 229 -27.18 12.03 38.67
CA THR A 229 -27.16 11.63 40.08
C THR A 229 -27.12 12.86 40.99
N PHE A 230 -26.21 13.80 40.73
CA PHE A 230 -26.10 15.02 41.54
C PHE A 230 -27.20 16.03 41.28
N PHE A 231 -27.84 16.01 40.11
CA PHE A 231 -29.08 16.74 39.86
C PHE A 231 -30.21 16.26 40.79
N VAL A 232 -30.41 14.94 40.90
CA VAL A 232 -31.40 14.36 41.83
C VAL A 232 -31.06 14.69 43.28
N VAL A 233 -29.79 14.57 43.67
CA VAL A 233 -29.33 14.94 45.02
C VAL A 233 -29.60 16.42 45.31
N ALA A 234 -29.33 17.32 44.35
CA ALA A 234 -29.61 18.74 44.52
C ALA A 234 -31.11 19.03 44.71
N MET A 235 -31.98 18.30 43.99
CA MET A 235 -33.43 18.40 44.18
C MET A 235 -33.87 17.89 45.56
N VAL A 236 -33.27 16.80 46.07
CA VAL A 236 -33.56 16.23 47.40
C VAL A 236 -33.11 17.17 48.53
N ILE A 237 -31.98 17.85 48.38
CA ILE A 237 -31.46 18.84 49.34
C ILE A 237 -32.33 20.12 49.38
N GLY A 238 -33.21 20.33 48.39
CA GLY A 238 -34.15 21.45 48.33
C GLY A 238 -33.68 22.64 47.50
N TYR A 239 -32.71 22.45 46.59
CA TYR A 239 -32.37 23.50 45.61
C TYR A 239 -33.50 23.67 44.59
N PRO A 240 -33.75 24.90 44.10
CA PRO A 240 -34.75 25.13 43.06
C PRO A 240 -34.30 24.45 41.76
N PHE A 241 -35.27 23.93 40.99
CA PHE A 241 -35.05 23.20 39.73
C PHE A 241 -34.05 23.90 38.80
N LEU A 242 -34.20 25.21 38.63
CA LEU A 242 -33.36 26.02 37.77
C LEU A 242 -31.89 26.05 38.23
N LYS A 243 -31.65 26.01 39.54
CA LYS A 243 -30.28 25.95 40.11
C LYS A 243 -29.72 24.53 40.04
N ALA A 244 -30.55 23.51 40.25
CA ALA A 244 -30.16 22.11 40.05
C ALA A 244 -29.74 21.86 38.59
N MET A 245 -30.46 22.43 37.62
CA MET A 245 -30.14 22.32 36.20
C MET A 245 -28.80 23.01 35.85
N VAL A 246 -28.49 24.14 36.47
CA VAL A 246 -27.17 24.79 36.33
C VAL A 246 -26.05 23.90 36.90
N PHE A 247 -26.28 23.18 38.00
CA PHE A 247 -25.32 22.23 38.54
C PHE A 247 -25.10 21.02 37.64
N PHE A 248 -26.17 20.49 37.04
CA PHE A 248 -26.07 19.42 36.04
C PHE A 248 -25.13 19.83 34.90
N MET A 249 -25.36 21.01 34.31
CA MET A 249 -24.51 21.53 33.23
C MET A 249 -23.07 21.75 33.69
N ALA A 250 -22.84 22.30 34.89
CA ALA A 250 -21.50 22.52 35.41
C ALA A 250 -20.73 21.22 35.65
N ILE A 251 -21.40 20.16 36.12
CA ILE A 251 -20.80 18.83 36.30
C ILE A 251 -20.43 18.21 34.96
N VAL A 252 -21.31 18.33 33.94
CA VAL A 252 -21.01 17.82 32.61
C VAL A 252 -19.80 18.52 32.01
N VAL A 253 -19.76 19.87 32.08
CA VAL A 253 -18.62 20.67 31.58
C VAL A 253 -17.33 20.38 32.37
N ALA A 254 -17.41 20.11 33.67
CA ALA A 254 -16.23 19.75 34.46
C ALA A 254 -15.71 18.32 34.19
N TYR A 255 -16.53 17.45 33.59
CA TYR A 255 -16.19 16.04 33.37
C TYR A 255 -15.74 15.75 31.94
N VAL A 256 -16.31 16.44 30.96
CA VAL A 256 -15.90 16.34 29.56
C VAL A 256 -14.51 16.98 29.44
N PRO A 257 -13.55 16.37 28.73
CA PRO A 257 -12.27 16.98 28.46
C PRO A 257 -12.26 17.65 27.08
N GLU A 258 -12.63 18.93 27.01
CA GLU A 258 -12.79 19.70 25.76
C GLU A 258 -11.51 19.72 24.92
N GLY A 259 -10.35 19.75 25.58
CA GLY A 259 -9.03 19.81 24.94
C GLY A 259 -8.55 18.48 24.34
N LEU A 260 -9.15 17.34 24.71
CA LEU A 260 -8.58 16.02 24.42
C LEU A 260 -8.56 15.67 22.93
N LEU A 261 -9.64 15.96 22.20
CA LEU A 261 -9.68 15.65 20.76
C LEU A 261 -8.64 16.50 19.99
N ALA A 262 -8.45 17.75 20.41
CA ALA A 262 -7.43 18.62 19.84
C ALA A 262 -6.01 18.10 20.14
N THR A 263 -5.74 17.64 21.37
CA THR A 263 -4.42 17.09 21.70
C THR A 263 -4.12 15.83 20.91
N VAL A 264 -5.02 14.85 20.87
CA VAL A 264 -4.85 13.60 20.08
C VAL A 264 -4.49 13.92 18.63
N THR A 265 -5.17 14.90 18.04
CA THR A 265 -4.97 15.26 16.65
C THR A 265 -3.61 15.92 16.38
N VAL A 266 -3.18 16.83 17.26
CA VAL A 266 -1.86 17.44 17.16
C VAL A 266 -0.77 16.38 17.41
N CYS A 267 -0.98 15.45 18.33
CA CYS A 267 -0.10 14.30 18.57
C CYS A 267 0.11 13.47 17.28
N LEU A 268 -0.97 13.15 16.56
CA LEU A 268 -0.91 12.47 15.27
C LEU A 268 -0.21 13.32 14.19
N SER A 269 -0.48 14.62 14.15
CA SER A 269 0.15 15.56 13.21
C SER A 269 1.67 15.65 13.39
N LEU A 270 2.15 15.68 14.63
CA LEU A 270 3.58 15.68 14.95
C LEU A 270 4.26 14.39 14.49
N THR A 271 3.62 13.24 14.68
CA THR A 271 4.14 11.95 14.22
C THR A 271 4.11 11.84 12.69
N ALA A 272 3.04 12.29 12.03
CA ALA A 272 2.97 12.38 10.58
C ALA A 272 4.10 13.24 10.00
N LYS A 273 4.43 14.37 10.65
CA LYS A 273 5.55 15.23 10.25
C LYS A 273 6.91 14.55 10.43
N ARG A 274 7.07 13.67 11.42
CA ARG A 274 8.29 12.86 11.60
C ARG A 274 8.43 11.79 10.52
N LEU A 275 7.35 11.12 10.16
CA LEU A 275 7.33 10.17 9.06
C LEU A 275 7.65 10.86 7.72
N ALA A 276 7.10 12.05 7.48
CA ALA A 276 7.37 12.82 6.27
C ALA A 276 8.86 13.20 6.11
N ARG A 277 9.57 13.44 7.22
CA ARG A 277 11.03 13.68 7.20
C ARG A 277 11.84 12.43 6.80
N LYS A 278 11.25 11.24 6.92
CA LYS A 278 11.80 9.96 6.49
C LYS A 278 11.12 9.49 5.19
N ASN A 279 10.74 10.42 4.31
CA ASN A 279 10.13 10.15 3.00
C ASN A 279 8.81 9.35 3.03
N CYS A 280 8.16 9.23 4.18
CA CYS A 280 6.87 8.56 4.33
C CYS A 280 5.77 9.60 4.56
N VAL A 281 4.99 9.90 3.52
CA VAL A 281 3.94 10.94 3.56
C VAL A 281 2.60 10.31 3.85
N VAL A 282 1.89 10.88 4.82
CA VAL A 282 0.58 10.42 5.23
C VAL A 282 -0.50 11.39 4.75
N LYS A 283 -1.55 10.86 4.11
CA LYS A 283 -2.72 11.64 3.69
C LYS A 283 -3.77 11.74 4.78
N ASN A 284 -4.08 10.61 5.41
CA ASN A 284 -5.00 10.54 6.54
C ASN A 284 -4.22 10.39 7.85
N LEU A 285 -4.34 11.35 8.77
CA LEU A 285 -3.59 11.35 10.04
C LEU A 285 -3.82 10.09 10.88
N GLU A 286 -5.00 9.49 10.78
CA GLU A 286 -5.36 8.25 11.49
C GLU A 286 -4.57 7.02 11.00
N ALA A 287 -4.11 7.05 9.74
CA ALA A 287 -3.31 5.97 9.16
C ALA A 287 -1.94 5.82 9.85
N VAL A 288 -1.45 6.88 10.53
CA VAL A 288 -0.18 6.82 11.29
C VAL A 288 -0.21 5.74 12.37
N GLU A 289 -1.32 5.62 13.11
CA GLU A 289 -1.47 4.61 14.17
C GLU A 289 -1.82 3.24 13.58
N THR A 290 -2.63 3.22 12.52
CA THR A 290 -3.14 1.98 11.91
C THR A 290 -2.00 1.03 11.51
N LEU A 291 -0.89 1.59 11.02
CA LEU A 291 0.30 0.81 10.66
C LEU A 291 0.95 0.12 11.88
N GLY A 292 0.92 0.74 13.06
CA GLY A 292 1.43 0.13 14.30
C GLY A 292 0.57 -1.02 14.82
N SER A 293 -0.72 -0.96 14.54
CA SER A 293 -1.74 -1.94 14.90
C SER A 293 -1.92 -3.04 13.85
N THR A 294 -1.24 -2.92 12.72
CA THR A 294 -1.31 -3.88 11.62
C THR A 294 -0.82 -5.26 12.04
N SER A 295 -1.58 -6.29 11.66
CA SER A 295 -1.30 -7.69 11.96
C SER A 295 -1.02 -8.52 10.71
N VAL A 296 -1.53 -8.08 9.54
CA VAL A 296 -1.31 -8.70 8.24
C VAL A 296 -0.90 -7.64 7.24
N ILE A 297 0.17 -7.88 6.47
CA ILE A 297 0.55 -7.07 5.31
C ILE A 297 0.31 -7.90 4.06
N CYS A 298 -0.55 -7.40 3.17
CA CYS A 298 -0.74 -7.91 1.82
C CYS A 298 0.09 -7.07 0.86
N SER A 299 1.17 -7.63 0.31
CA SER A 299 2.06 -6.90 -0.60
C SER A 299 1.93 -7.38 -2.03
N ASP A 300 1.86 -6.45 -2.97
CA ASP A 300 2.15 -6.74 -4.36
C ASP A 300 3.63 -7.08 -4.55
N LYS A 301 3.94 -7.80 -5.62
CA LYS A 301 5.30 -8.23 -5.95
C LYS A 301 6.00 -7.20 -6.83
N THR A 302 5.42 -6.88 -7.99
CA THR A 302 6.09 -6.08 -9.03
C THR A 302 6.14 -4.62 -8.59
N GLY A 303 7.30 -3.97 -8.66
CA GLY A 303 7.45 -2.53 -8.34
C GLY A 303 7.33 -2.16 -6.86
N THR A 304 6.74 -3.04 -6.05
CA THR A 304 6.63 -2.92 -4.60
C THR A 304 7.77 -3.67 -3.88
N LEU A 305 7.79 -5.01 -3.96
CA LEU A 305 8.88 -5.82 -3.39
C LEU A 305 10.09 -5.88 -4.33
N THR A 306 9.83 -5.92 -5.63
CA THR A 306 10.85 -5.94 -6.67
C THR A 306 11.08 -4.56 -7.27
N GLN A 307 12.16 -4.44 -8.04
CA GLN A 307 12.56 -3.18 -8.68
C GLN A 307 11.74 -2.86 -9.95
N ASN A 308 10.87 -3.78 -10.41
CA ASN A 308 10.19 -3.73 -11.71
C ASN A 308 11.20 -3.53 -12.86
N ARG A 309 12.34 -4.21 -12.77
CA ARG A 309 13.45 -4.09 -13.72
C ARG A 309 14.14 -5.43 -13.91
N MET A 310 14.02 -5.99 -15.11
CA MET A 310 14.74 -7.20 -15.49
C MET A 310 16.25 -7.00 -15.39
N THR A 311 16.87 -7.81 -14.54
CA THR A 311 18.29 -7.75 -14.19
C THR A 311 18.87 -9.15 -14.28
N VAL A 312 20.12 -9.25 -14.74
CA VAL A 312 20.84 -10.53 -14.81
C VAL A 312 21.07 -11.04 -13.39
N SER A 313 20.69 -12.29 -13.13
CA SER A 313 20.76 -12.91 -11.80
C SER A 313 21.85 -13.96 -11.73
N HIS A 314 21.80 -14.96 -12.62
CA HIS A 314 22.81 -16.00 -12.68
C HIS A 314 23.38 -16.17 -14.08
N LEU A 315 24.60 -16.70 -14.12
CA LEU A 315 25.30 -17.08 -15.33
C LEU A 315 25.79 -18.52 -15.19
N TRP A 316 25.74 -19.29 -16.26
CA TRP A 316 26.32 -20.63 -16.31
C TRP A 316 27.39 -20.68 -17.38
N PHE A 317 28.64 -20.86 -16.94
CA PHE A 317 29.80 -21.10 -17.80
C PHE A 317 30.84 -21.94 -17.02
N ASP A 318 31.77 -22.58 -17.72
CA ASP A 318 32.77 -23.48 -17.10
C ASP A 318 32.16 -24.56 -16.18
N ASN A 319 30.91 -24.98 -16.46
CA ASN A 319 30.11 -25.90 -15.67
C ASN A 319 29.87 -25.46 -14.21
N GLN A 320 29.80 -24.15 -13.97
CA GLN A 320 29.47 -23.56 -12.68
C GLN A 320 28.40 -22.49 -12.82
N ILE A 321 27.54 -22.37 -11.80
CA ILE A 321 26.58 -21.29 -11.69
C ILE A 321 27.24 -20.14 -10.93
N HIS A 322 27.26 -18.97 -11.53
CA HIS A 322 27.78 -17.73 -10.97
C HIS A 322 26.61 -16.79 -10.67
N THR A 323 26.56 -16.24 -9.46
CA THR A 323 25.55 -15.24 -9.07
C THR A 323 26.08 -13.84 -9.35
N ALA A 324 25.29 -13.04 -10.06
CA ALA A 324 25.55 -11.64 -10.33
C ALA A 324 24.95 -10.74 -9.25
N ASP A 325 25.45 -9.52 -9.16
CA ASP A 325 24.85 -8.51 -8.31
C ASP A 325 23.55 -7.99 -8.93
N THR A 326 22.47 -8.11 -8.16
CA THR A 326 21.11 -7.70 -8.55
C THR A 326 20.63 -6.46 -7.80
N THR A 327 21.44 -5.90 -6.90
CA THR A 327 21.03 -4.72 -6.11
C THR A 327 21.12 -3.44 -6.94
N GLU A 328 20.22 -2.50 -6.63
CA GLU A 328 20.13 -1.20 -7.31
C GLU A 328 21.37 -0.32 -7.08
N ASP A 329 22.04 -0.49 -5.94
CA ASP A 329 23.22 0.26 -5.49
C ASP A 329 24.55 -0.46 -5.76
N GLN A 330 24.51 -1.66 -6.37
CA GLN A 330 25.67 -2.50 -6.66
C GLN A 330 26.51 -2.84 -5.41
N SER A 331 25.83 -3.19 -4.32
CA SER A 331 26.42 -3.52 -3.02
C SER A 331 26.66 -5.03 -2.83
N GLY A 332 26.21 -5.84 -3.77
CA GLY A 332 26.28 -7.29 -3.71
C GLY A 332 27.65 -7.89 -4.04
N GLN A 333 27.71 -9.22 -4.00
CA GLN A 333 28.91 -9.97 -4.30
C GLN A 333 29.15 -10.02 -5.82
N SER A 334 30.36 -9.67 -6.26
CA SER A 334 30.77 -9.85 -7.65
C SER A 334 31.17 -11.30 -7.93
N PHE A 335 31.00 -11.73 -9.18
CA PHE A 335 31.46 -13.03 -9.66
C PHE A 335 32.83 -12.92 -10.37
N ASP A 336 33.46 -14.08 -10.60
CA ASP A 336 34.76 -14.15 -11.27
C ASP A 336 34.68 -13.74 -12.75
N GLN A 337 35.47 -12.74 -13.12
CA GLN A 337 35.57 -12.20 -14.48
C GLN A 337 36.91 -12.55 -15.16
N SER A 338 37.74 -13.38 -14.53
CA SER A 338 39.07 -13.71 -15.04
C SER A 338 39.07 -14.76 -16.15
N SER A 339 38.05 -15.64 -16.19
CA SER A 339 37.93 -16.74 -17.16
C SER A 339 37.85 -16.23 -18.61
N GLU A 340 38.52 -16.94 -19.52
CA GLU A 340 38.43 -16.68 -20.95
C GLU A 340 37.04 -16.99 -21.51
N THR A 341 36.37 -18.01 -20.96
CA THR A 341 34.98 -18.35 -21.30
C THR A 341 34.04 -17.20 -20.97
N TRP A 342 34.26 -16.52 -19.84
CA TRP A 342 33.50 -15.32 -19.49
C TRP A 342 33.73 -14.19 -20.49
N ARG A 343 34.97 -13.93 -20.92
CA ARG A 343 35.23 -12.89 -21.94
C ARG A 343 34.54 -13.20 -23.27
N ALA A 344 34.52 -14.47 -23.68
CA ALA A 344 33.79 -14.89 -24.86
C ALA A 344 32.29 -14.65 -24.68
N LEU A 345 31.69 -15.14 -23.58
CA LEU A 345 30.27 -14.94 -23.27
C LEU A 345 29.89 -13.45 -23.22
N CYS A 346 30.67 -12.63 -22.51
CA CYS A 346 30.48 -11.19 -22.40
C CYS A 346 30.52 -10.50 -23.77
N LYS A 347 31.43 -10.94 -24.66
CA LYS A 347 31.48 -10.46 -26.04
C LYS A 347 30.21 -10.85 -26.81
N VAL A 348 29.74 -12.09 -26.71
CA VAL A 348 28.48 -12.53 -27.36
C VAL A 348 27.29 -11.70 -26.89
N VAL A 349 27.16 -11.47 -25.58
CA VAL A 349 26.05 -10.72 -24.99
C VAL A 349 26.05 -9.26 -25.43
N SER A 350 27.24 -8.64 -25.47
CA SER A 350 27.39 -7.23 -25.86
C SER A 350 27.09 -7.02 -27.35
N LEU A 351 27.53 -7.94 -28.22
CA LEU A 351 27.36 -7.81 -29.67
C LEU A 351 25.96 -8.22 -30.13
N CYS A 352 25.39 -9.27 -29.54
CA CYS A 352 24.07 -9.80 -29.91
C CYS A 352 22.94 -9.04 -29.20
N ASN A 353 23.01 -7.70 -29.16
CA ASN A 353 22.00 -6.87 -28.51
C ASN A 353 21.63 -5.66 -29.38
N ARG A 354 20.33 -5.33 -29.42
CA ARG A 354 19.78 -4.17 -30.13
C ARG A 354 19.39 -3.03 -29.18
N ALA A 355 19.62 -3.18 -27.88
CA ALA A 355 19.36 -2.14 -26.90
C ALA A 355 20.38 -1.00 -27.03
N PHE A 356 19.90 0.24 -26.95
CA PHE A 356 20.72 1.46 -26.92
C PHE A 356 20.23 2.37 -25.78
N PHE A 357 21.15 3.11 -25.17
CA PHE A 357 20.81 4.12 -24.18
C PHE A 357 20.32 5.41 -24.88
N LYS A 358 19.46 6.18 -24.20
CA LYS A 358 18.99 7.48 -24.71
C LYS A 358 20.08 8.54 -24.56
N SER A 359 20.09 9.54 -25.44
CA SER A 359 21.05 10.66 -25.39
C SER A 359 20.96 11.45 -24.08
N GLY A 360 22.09 11.72 -23.42
CA GLY A 360 22.17 12.50 -22.17
C GLY A 360 22.24 11.68 -20.87
N GLN A 361 22.46 10.36 -20.93
CA GLN A 361 22.67 9.48 -19.77
C GLN A 361 24.17 9.17 -19.52
N ASP A 362 25.07 10.13 -19.74
CA ASP A 362 26.53 9.92 -19.70
C ASP A 362 27.10 9.73 -18.27
N SER A 363 26.33 10.02 -17.22
CA SER A 363 26.73 9.91 -15.82
C SER A 363 26.58 8.50 -15.21
N VAL A 364 26.16 7.51 -16.01
CA VAL A 364 26.01 6.11 -15.60
C VAL A 364 27.09 5.27 -16.30
N PRO A 365 27.87 4.40 -15.61
CA PRO A 365 29.02 3.70 -16.21
C PRO A 365 28.62 2.76 -17.37
N VAL A 366 29.49 2.68 -18.39
CA VAL A 366 29.20 2.11 -19.73
C VAL A 366 30.21 1.02 -20.12
N PRO A 367 29.78 -0.09 -20.72
CA PRO A 367 30.55 -0.78 -21.77
C PRO A 367 29.86 -0.68 -23.14
N LYS A 368 30.67 -0.44 -24.18
CA LYS A 368 30.26 -0.09 -25.56
C LYS A 368 30.08 -1.31 -26.49
N LEU A 369 28.95 -1.27 -27.22
CA LEU A 369 28.76 -1.46 -28.69
C LEU A 369 28.80 -2.85 -29.38
N SER A 370 28.06 -2.87 -30.49
CA SER A 370 27.69 -3.90 -31.49
C SER A 370 28.73 -4.20 -32.60
N ILE A 371 28.56 -5.35 -33.26
CA ILE A 371 29.18 -5.90 -34.49
C ILE A 371 30.48 -5.21 -34.97
N HIS A 372 31.61 -5.85 -34.69
CA HIS A 372 32.95 -5.37 -35.03
C HIS A 372 33.69 -6.37 -35.92
N GLU A 373 34.50 -5.87 -36.85
CA GLU A 373 35.74 -6.57 -37.20
C GLU A 373 36.55 -6.76 -35.90
N LEU A 374 37.24 -7.88 -35.74
CA LEU A 374 38.14 -8.02 -34.60
C LEU A 374 39.13 -6.84 -34.59
N ASP A 375 39.17 -6.06 -33.51
CA ASP A 375 40.13 -4.94 -33.32
C ASP A 375 41.61 -5.42 -33.33
N ASP A 376 41.83 -6.74 -33.30
CA ASP A 376 43.17 -7.33 -33.34
C ASP A 376 43.68 -7.39 -34.80
N PRO A 377 44.70 -6.60 -35.18
CA PRO A 377 45.20 -6.56 -36.56
C PRO A 377 45.79 -7.90 -37.06
N ARG A 378 45.93 -8.89 -36.17
CA ARG A 378 46.47 -10.23 -36.46
C ARG A 378 45.40 -11.27 -36.79
N ASP A 379 44.14 -11.08 -36.38
CA ASP A 379 43.07 -12.06 -36.56
C ASP A 379 41.94 -11.49 -37.44
N GLN A 380 41.92 -11.90 -38.71
CA GLN A 380 41.04 -11.34 -39.75
C GLN A 380 39.72 -12.14 -39.92
N ARG A 381 39.33 -12.94 -38.93
CA ARG A 381 38.14 -13.79 -38.98
C ARG A 381 36.86 -13.03 -38.65
N TYR A 382 35.74 -13.46 -39.22
CA TYR A 382 34.42 -12.97 -38.82
C TYR A 382 33.90 -13.74 -37.60
N LEU A 383 33.40 -13.02 -36.60
CA LEU A 383 32.77 -13.59 -35.41
C LEU A 383 31.24 -13.57 -35.57
N MET A 384 30.64 -14.74 -35.66
CA MET A 384 29.20 -14.92 -35.62
C MET A 384 28.74 -15.13 -34.18
N VAL A 385 27.66 -14.46 -33.77
CA VAL A 385 27.08 -14.55 -32.42
C VAL A 385 25.58 -14.79 -32.49
N MET A 386 25.05 -15.64 -31.62
CA MET A 386 23.63 -15.96 -31.57
C MET A 386 23.17 -16.13 -30.12
N LYS A 387 21.96 -15.62 -29.83
CA LYS A 387 21.26 -15.83 -28.57
C LYS A 387 19.84 -16.32 -28.81
N GLY A 388 19.28 -17.09 -27.89
CA GLY A 388 17.92 -17.61 -28.03
C GLY A 388 17.46 -18.44 -26.86
N ALA A 389 16.35 -19.16 -27.06
CA ALA A 389 15.85 -20.13 -26.10
C ALA A 389 16.92 -21.21 -25.87
N PRO A 390 17.22 -21.59 -24.60
CA PRO A 390 18.30 -22.51 -24.26
C PRO A 390 18.29 -23.81 -25.10
N GLU A 391 17.13 -24.48 -25.18
CA GLU A 391 16.96 -25.73 -25.92
C GLU A 391 17.26 -25.57 -27.42
N ARG A 392 16.76 -24.50 -28.04
CA ARG A 392 16.96 -24.23 -29.47
C ARG A 392 18.40 -23.86 -29.82
N ILE A 393 19.14 -23.27 -28.87
CA ILE A 393 20.56 -22.96 -29.03
C ILE A 393 21.38 -24.22 -28.89
N LEU A 394 21.09 -25.07 -27.90
CA LEU A 394 21.80 -26.32 -27.69
C LEU A 394 21.72 -27.24 -28.91
N GLU A 395 20.55 -27.37 -29.54
CA GLU A 395 20.35 -28.15 -30.78
C GLU A 395 21.22 -27.69 -31.96
N ARG A 396 21.66 -26.43 -31.95
CA ARG A 396 22.48 -25.84 -33.02
C ARG A 396 23.97 -25.85 -32.72
N CYS A 397 24.36 -26.24 -31.51
CA CYS A 397 25.76 -26.27 -31.08
C CYS A 397 26.38 -27.66 -31.22
N SER A 398 27.65 -27.71 -31.65
CA SER A 398 28.45 -28.94 -31.73
C SER A 398 29.62 -28.96 -30.75
N THR A 399 30.07 -27.78 -30.32
CA THR A 399 31.17 -27.61 -29.35
C THR A 399 30.71 -26.73 -28.18
N ILE A 400 31.42 -26.81 -27.06
CA ILE A 400 31.24 -25.99 -25.86
C ILE A 400 32.59 -25.40 -25.42
N MET A 401 32.57 -24.16 -24.97
CA MET A 401 33.75 -23.50 -24.44
C MET A 401 33.90 -23.77 -22.93
N ILE A 402 35.01 -24.38 -22.53
CA ILE A 402 35.35 -24.66 -21.13
C ILE A 402 36.77 -24.19 -20.86
N LYS A 403 36.93 -23.27 -19.90
CA LYS A 403 38.21 -22.64 -19.49
C LYS A 403 39.05 -22.15 -20.68
N GLY A 404 38.39 -21.59 -21.70
CA GLY A 404 39.03 -21.09 -22.93
C GLY A 404 39.29 -22.15 -24.02
N GLN A 405 38.98 -23.42 -23.81
CA GLN A 405 39.13 -24.48 -24.81
C GLN A 405 37.78 -24.88 -25.41
N GLU A 406 37.75 -25.12 -26.73
CA GLU A 406 36.58 -25.67 -27.41
C GLU A 406 36.59 -27.19 -27.34
N LEU A 407 35.62 -27.77 -26.63
CA LEU A 407 35.43 -29.21 -26.49
C LEU A 407 34.19 -29.67 -27.27
N PRO A 408 34.14 -30.91 -27.77
CA PRO A 408 32.92 -31.44 -28.38
C PRO A 408 31.79 -31.55 -27.35
N LEU A 409 30.56 -31.34 -27.82
CA LEU A 409 29.36 -31.37 -26.98
C LEU A 409 28.93 -32.84 -26.70
N ASP A 410 29.59 -33.47 -25.75
CA ASP A 410 29.29 -34.83 -25.28
C ASP A 410 27.99 -34.90 -24.45
N GLU A 411 27.44 -36.10 -24.30
CA GLU A 411 26.19 -36.33 -23.55
C GLU A 411 26.29 -35.89 -22.08
N GLN A 412 27.49 -36.01 -21.48
CA GLN A 412 27.77 -35.50 -20.12
C GLN A 412 27.56 -33.99 -20.01
N TRP A 413 27.96 -33.22 -21.03
CA TRP A 413 27.78 -31.76 -21.04
C TRP A 413 26.33 -31.37 -21.27
N LYS A 414 25.57 -32.17 -22.04
CA LYS A 414 24.13 -31.96 -22.21
C LYS A 414 23.36 -32.21 -20.91
N GLU A 415 23.69 -33.27 -20.18
CA GLU A 415 23.07 -33.53 -18.87
C GLU A 415 23.38 -32.41 -17.86
N ALA A 416 24.64 -31.95 -17.82
CA ALA A 416 25.04 -30.84 -16.95
C ALA A 416 24.32 -29.53 -17.32
N PHE A 417 24.22 -29.22 -18.62
CA PHE A 417 23.45 -28.11 -19.13
C PHE A 417 21.97 -28.20 -18.72
N GLN A 418 21.36 -29.37 -18.90
CA GLN A 418 19.93 -29.55 -18.64
C GLN A 418 19.63 -29.46 -17.14
N THR A 419 20.54 -29.93 -16.29
CA THR A 419 20.46 -29.75 -14.84
C THR A 419 20.51 -28.27 -14.48
N ALA A 420 21.51 -27.53 -14.99
CA ALA A 420 21.62 -26.09 -14.74
C ALA A 420 20.41 -25.30 -15.28
N TYR A 421 19.87 -25.68 -16.44
CA TYR A 421 18.67 -25.06 -17.00
C TYR A 421 17.45 -25.26 -16.09
N MET A 422 17.25 -26.47 -15.58
CA MET A 422 16.15 -26.79 -14.67
C MET A 422 16.31 -26.09 -13.32
N ASP A 423 17.54 -25.98 -12.80
CA ASP A 423 17.82 -25.26 -11.54
C ASP A 423 17.51 -23.77 -11.67
N LEU A 424 18.00 -23.13 -12.74
CA LEU A 424 17.74 -21.70 -13.02
C LEU A 424 16.25 -21.44 -13.30
N GLY A 425 15.58 -22.35 -14.02
CA GLY A 425 14.14 -22.28 -14.22
C GLY A 425 13.34 -22.48 -12.93
N GLY A 426 13.82 -23.34 -12.03
CA GLY A 426 13.25 -23.58 -10.70
C GLY A 426 13.33 -22.37 -9.77
N LEU A 427 14.34 -21.52 -9.96
CA LEU A 427 14.45 -20.21 -9.32
C LEU A 427 13.51 -19.14 -9.92
N GLY A 428 12.65 -19.52 -10.87
CA GLY A 428 11.69 -18.60 -11.51
C GLY A 428 12.35 -17.57 -12.42
N GLU A 429 13.58 -17.82 -12.85
CA GLU A 429 14.37 -16.93 -13.69
C GLU A 429 14.16 -17.25 -15.18
N ARG A 430 14.22 -16.22 -16.02
CA ARG A 430 14.16 -16.38 -17.47
C ARG A 430 15.56 -16.67 -18.00
N VAL A 431 15.75 -17.87 -18.55
CA VAL A 431 17.06 -18.33 -19.05
C VAL A 431 17.20 -18.11 -20.55
N LEU A 432 18.35 -17.62 -20.99
CA LEU A 432 18.74 -17.47 -22.39
C LEU A 432 20.07 -18.21 -22.64
N GLY A 433 20.17 -18.86 -23.81
CA GLY A 433 21.40 -19.48 -24.28
C GLY A 433 22.18 -18.59 -25.23
N PHE A 434 23.51 -18.62 -25.11
CA PHE A 434 24.44 -17.84 -25.92
C PHE A 434 25.48 -18.73 -26.57
N CYS A 435 25.71 -18.51 -27.87
CA CYS A 435 26.70 -19.25 -28.65
C CYS A 435 27.40 -18.32 -29.65
N HIS A 436 28.57 -18.75 -30.11
CA HIS A 436 29.36 -18.03 -31.10
C HIS A 436 30.07 -18.99 -32.05
N LEU A 437 30.56 -18.48 -33.17
CA LEU A 437 31.39 -19.23 -34.09
C LEU A 437 32.36 -18.28 -34.79
N TYR A 438 33.64 -18.66 -34.83
CA TYR A 438 34.63 -17.99 -35.66
C TYR A 438 34.59 -18.58 -37.06
N LEU A 439 34.16 -17.80 -38.04
CA LEU A 439 34.09 -18.26 -39.42
C LEU A 439 35.51 -18.40 -40.01
N PRO A 440 35.78 -19.50 -40.75
CA PRO A 440 37.09 -19.73 -41.33
C PRO A 440 37.37 -18.72 -42.45
N GLN A 441 38.55 -18.09 -42.40
CA GLN A 441 38.97 -17.08 -43.38
C GLN A 441 39.07 -17.64 -44.81
N SER A 442 39.29 -18.96 -44.95
CA SER A 442 39.36 -19.64 -46.24
C SER A 442 38.05 -19.60 -47.01
N GLU A 443 36.91 -19.63 -46.31
CA GLU A 443 35.58 -19.66 -46.92
C GLU A 443 34.96 -18.25 -46.96
N PHE A 444 35.27 -17.41 -45.97
CA PHE A 444 34.70 -16.08 -45.81
C PHE A 444 35.80 -15.00 -45.79
N PRO A 445 36.26 -14.51 -46.97
CA PRO A 445 37.29 -13.48 -47.07
C PRO A 445 36.76 -12.10 -46.67
N ARG A 446 37.67 -11.16 -46.37
CA ARG A 446 37.31 -9.79 -45.97
C ARG A 446 36.57 -9.08 -47.11
N GLY A 447 35.34 -8.63 -46.84
CA GLY A 447 34.42 -8.06 -47.82
C GLY A 447 33.40 -9.04 -48.40
N TYR A 448 33.31 -10.27 -47.86
CA TYR A 448 32.23 -11.21 -48.18
C TYR A 448 30.86 -10.59 -47.84
N ASN A 449 29.94 -10.63 -48.79
CA ASN A 449 28.60 -10.07 -48.60
C ASN A 449 27.69 -11.14 -47.99
N PHE A 450 27.32 -10.95 -46.72
CA PHE A 450 26.40 -11.84 -46.03
C PHE A 450 24.96 -11.50 -46.41
N ASP A 451 24.21 -12.49 -46.90
CA ASP A 451 22.81 -12.34 -47.25
C ASP A 451 21.92 -12.99 -46.17
N SER A 452 21.01 -12.19 -45.59
CA SER A 452 20.09 -12.65 -44.56
C SER A 452 18.93 -13.49 -45.09
N ASP A 453 18.58 -13.33 -46.37
CA ASP A 453 17.38 -13.96 -46.95
C ASP A 453 17.71 -15.35 -47.51
N GLU A 454 18.86 -15.50 -48.16
CA GLU A 454 19.35 -16.81 -48.66
C GLU A 454 20.15 -17.61 -47.61
N MET A 455 20.51 -17.00 -46.46
CA MET A 455 21.31 -17.59 -45.38
C MET A 455 22.62 -18.24 -45.88
N ASN A 456 23.52 -17.44 -46.44
CA ASN A 456 24.80 -17.90 -47.00
C ASN A 456 25.91 -18.21 -45.96
N PHE A 457 25.53 -18.42 -44.70
CA PHE A 457 26.43 -18.69 -43.57
C PHE A 457 25.91 -19.87 -42.74
N PRO A 458 26.80 -20.63 -42.05
CA PRO A 458 26.37 -21.78 -41.25
C PRO A 458 25.50 -21.34 -40.05
N THR A 459 24.35 -21.99 -39.87
CA THR A 459 23.44 -21.77 -38.73
C THR A 459 23.41 -22.95 -37.74
N SER A 460 24.29 -23.92 -37.96
CA SER A 460 24.48 -25.15 -37.17
C SER A 460 25.97 -25.43 -36.99
N GLY A 461 26.35 -26.09 -35.90
CA GLY A 461 27.75 -26.37 -35.58
C GLY A 461 28.43 -25.21 -34.83
N LEU A 462 27.65 -24.46 -34.04
CA LEU A 462 28.13 -23.32 -33.26
C LEU A 462 28.86 -23.80 -31.98
N CYS A 463 29.67 -22.91 -31.40
CA CYS A 463 30.31 -23.12 -30.10
C CYS A 463 29.44 -22.51 -28.99
N PHE A 464 28.96 -23.34 -28.07
CA PHE A 464 28.18 -22.92 -26.93
C PHE A 464 29.05 -22.18 -25.91
N ALA A 465 28.65 -20.96 -25.53
CA ALA A 465 29.42 -20.13 -24.60
C ALA A 465 28.90 -20.21 -23.16
N GLY A 466 27.57 -20.18 -22.97
CA GLY A 466 26.99 -20.17 -21.63
C GLY A 466 25.48 -19.86 -21.61
N LEU A 467 24.90 -19.99 -20.42
CA LEU A 467 23.55 -19.51 -20.12
C LEU A 467 23.62 -18.21 -19.33
N ILE A 468 22.62 -17.36 -19.50
CA ILE A 468 22.37 -16.22 -18.62
C ILE A 468 20.90 -16.21 -18.26
N SER A 469 20.63 -16.13 -16.97
CA SER A 469 19.29 -15.97 -16.44
C SER A 469 19.06 -14.53 -15.98
N MET A 470 17.81 -14.11 -16.06
CA MET A 470 17.39 -12.79 -15.62
C MET A 470 16.05 -12.88 -14.90
N ILE A 471 15.90 -12.04 -13.89
CA ILE A 471 14.70 -11.94 -13.07
C ILE A 471 14.44 -10.47 -12.76
N ASP A 472 13.26 -10.16 -12.27
CA ASP A 472 12.97 -8.89 -11.62
C ASP A 472 13.35 -9.02 -10.12
N PRO A 473 14.52 -8.52 -9.69
CA PRO A 473 15.05 -8.83 -8.37
C PRO A 473 14.35 -8.01 -7.27
N PRO A 474 14.37 -8.50 -6.02
CA PRO A 474 13.92 -7.73 -4.88
C PRO A 474 14.76 -6.47 -4.68
N ARG A 475 14.19 -5.43 -4.05
CA ARG A 475 14.96 -4.27 -3.61
C ARG A 475 15.89 -4.66 -2.46
N ALA A 476 17.05 -4.01 -2.33
CA ALA A 476 18.09 -4.41 -1.38
C ALA A 476 17.61 -4.44 0.09
N THR A 477 16.74 -3.51 0.48
CA THR A 477 16.23 -3.38 1.86
C THR A 477 15.02 -4.28 2.16
N VAL A 478 14.39 -4.87 1.15
CA VAL A 478 13.13 -5.61 1.30
C VAL A 478 13.29 -6.88 2.15
N PRO A 479 14.30 -7.75 1.95
CA PRO A 479 14.45 -8.96 2.76
C PRO A 479 14.59 -8.67 4.26
N ASP A 480 15.42 -7.69 4.64
CA ASP A 480 15.58 -7.26 6.04
C ASP A 480 14.27 -6.67 6.60
N ALA A 481 13.57 -5.86 5.80
CA ALA A 481 12.32 -5.24 6.22
C ALA A 481 11.20 -6.26 6.44
N VAL A 482 11.05 -7.27 5.57
CA VAL A 482 10.10 -8.37 5.75
C VAL A 482 10.42 -9.16 7.01
N MET A 483 11.70 -9.46 7.25
CA MET A 483 12.13 -10.15 8.47
C MET A 483 11.83 -9.34 9.74
N LYS A 484 12.01 -8.02 9.71
CA LYS A 484 11.63 -7.13 10.83
C LYS A 484 10.13 -7.12 11.07
N CYS A 485 9.31 -7.07 10.02
CA CYS A 485 7.85 -7.19 10.15
C CYS A 485 7.44 -8.54 10.79
N ARG A 486 8.06 -9.65 10.35
CA ARG A 486 7.80 -10.98 10.92
C ARG A 486 8.25 -11.07 12.39
N THR A 487 9.39 -10.46 12.72
CA THR A 487 9.91 -10.35 14.09
C THR A 487 8.93 -9.60 15.00
N ALA A 488 8.28 -8.57 14.46
CA ALA A 488 7.20 -7.82 15.11
C ALA A 488 5.86 -8.57 15.16
N GLY A 489 5.83 -9.85 14.76
CA GLY A 489 4.65 -10.70 14.76
C GLY A 489 3.63 -10.40 13.66
N ILE A 490 4.00 -9.63 12.64
CA ILE A 490 3.15 -9.30 11.49
C ILE A 490 3.25 -10.41 10.46
N ARG A 491 2.10 -10.92 10.01
CA ARG A 491 2.03 -11.90 8.92
C ARG A 491 2.15 -11.19 7.58
N VAL A 492 3.06 -11.62 6.72
CA VAL A 492 3.22 -11.05 5.37
C VAL A 492 2.68 -12.04 4.34
N ILE A 493 1.82 -11.56 3.45
CA ILE A 493 1.18 -12.34 2.38
C ILE A 493 1.52 -11.65 1.06
N MET A 494 2.02 -12.42 0.08
CA MET A 494 2.21 -11.91 -1.27
C MET A 494 0.92 -12.05 -2.08
N VAL A 495 0.48 -10.98 -2.75
CA VAL A 495 -0.71 -10.99 -3.61
C VAL A 495 -0.34 -10.37 -4.96
N THR A 496 -0.05 -11.21 -5.94
CA THR A 496 0.48 -10.80 -7.24
C THR A 496 -0.32 -11.34 -8.42
N GLY A 497 -0.27 -10.62 -9.54
CA GLY A 497 -0.73 -11.07 -10.85
C GLY A 497 0.26 -11.97 -11.59
N ASP A 498 1.48 -12.11 -11.06
CA ASP A 498 2.59 -12.84 -11.69
C ASP A 498 2.42 -14.36 -11.66
N HIS A 499 3.22 -15.06 -12.45
CA HIS A 499 3.25 -16.52 -12.54
C HIS A 499 3.59 -17.17 -11.19
N PRO A 500 2.95 -18.31 -10.82
CA PRO A 500 3.19 -18.96 -9.52
C PRO A 500 4.65 -19.32 -9.24
N ILE A 501 5.40 -19.73 -10.26
CA ILE A 501 6.81 -20.13 -10.12
C ILE A 501 7.67 -18.93 -9.70
N THR A 502 7.55 -17.82 -10.43
CA THR A 502 8.28 -16.57 -10.15
C THR A 502 7.84 -15.97 -8.81
N ALA A 503 6.53 -15.97 -8.52
CA ALA A 503 6.00 -15.51 -7.24
C ALA A 503 6.55 -16.32 -6.06
N LYS A 504 6.59 -17.65 -6.17
CA LYS A 504 7.14 -18.54 -5.13
C LYS A 504 8.64 -18.29 -4.93
N ALA A 505 9.42 -18.16 -6.00
CA ALA A 505 10.84 -17.90 -5.92
C ALA A 505 11.14 -16.56 -5.24
N ILE A 506 10.48 -15.47 -5.67
CA ILE A 506 10.65 -14.15 -5.05
C ILE A 506 10.18 -14.18 -3.58
N ALA A 507 9.07 -14.85 -3.27
CA ALA A 507 8.58 -14.98 -1.90
C ALA A 507 9.58 -15.68 -0.97
N ALA A 508 10.32 -16.68 -1.47
CA ALA A 508 11.43 -17.29 -0.75
C ALA A 508 12.61 -16.32 -0.59
N SER A 509 13.00 -15.60 -1.66
CA SER A 509 14.11 -14.63 -1.61
C SER A 509 13.89 -13.48 -0.63
N VAL A 510 12.66 -12.99 -0.49
CA VAL A 510 12.34 -11.90 0.46
C VAL A 510 12.00 -12.38 1.87
N GLY A 511 11.94 -13.69 2.12
CA GLY A 511 11.65 -14.25 3.44
C GLY A 511 10.16 -14.28 3.82
N ILE A 512 9.25 -14.22 2.84
CA ILE A 512 7.81 -14.52 3.06
C ILE A 512 7.63 -16.02 3.28
N ILE A 513 8.27 -16.83 2.45
CA ILE A 513 8.43 -18.27 2.67
C ILE A 513 9.78 -18.48 3.37
N SER A 514 9.76 -19.11 4.54
CA SER A 514 10.99 -19.41 5.28
C SER A 514 11.75 -20.58 4.65
N GLU A 515 13.09 -20.56 4.78
CA GLU A 515 13.92 -21.71 4.43
C GLU A 515 13.49 -22.96 5.21
N GLY A 516 13.22 -24.04 4.48
CA GLY A 516 12.72 -25.30 5.04
C GLY A 516 11.19 -25.39 5.21
N SER A 517 10.43 -24.33 4.91
CA SER A 517 8.97 -24.40 4.82
C SER A 517 8.56 -24.97 3.45
N GLU A 518 7.88 -26.12 3.46
CA GLU A 518 7.45 -26.81 2.23
C GLU A 518 5.99 -26.48 1.89
N THR A 519 5.70 -26.42 0.58
CA THR A 519 4.34 -26.41 0.03
C THR A 519 3.79 -27.84 -0.13
N VAL A 520 2.48 -27.97 -0.33
CA VAL A 520 1.85 -29.28 -0.57
C VAL A 520 2.46 -29.95 -1.81
N GLU A 521 2.78 -29.15 -2.84
CA GLU A 521 3.45 -29.58 -4.07
C GLU A 521 4.90 -30.02 -3.82
N ASP A 522 5.63 -29.34 -2.93
CA ASP A 522 7.00 -29.72 -2.57
C ASP A 522 7.03 -31.04 -1.82
N ILE A 523 6.11 -31.23 -0.85
CA ILE A 523 5.98 -32.48 -0.11
C ILE A 523 5.63 -33.64 -1.05
N ALA A 524 4.69 -33.41 -1.97
CA ALA A 524 4.31 -34.40 -2.99
C ALA A 524 5.52 -34.81 -3.85
N THR A 525 6.28 -33.83 -4.33
CA THR A 525 7.47 -34.06 -5.17
C THR A 525 8.57 -34.78 -4.40
N ARG A 526 8.84 -34.39 -3.16
CA ARG A 526 9.85 -35.00 -2.28
C ARG A 526 9.51 -36.45 -1.94
N LEU A 527 8.24 -36.73 -1.61
CA LEU A 527 7.76 -38.07 -1.27
C LEU A 527 7.40 -38.92 -2.51
N ARG A 528 7.39 -38.31 -3.70
CA ARG A 528 6.94 -38.93 -4.96
C ARG A 528 5.53 -39.53 -4.88
N ILE A 529 4.64 -38.85 -4.16
CA ILE A 529 3.22 -39.20 -4.03
C ILE A 529 2.36 -38.15 -4.75
N PRO A 530 1.16 -38.49 -5.23
CA PRO A 530 0.24 -37.50 -5.79
C PRO A 530 -0.19 -36.48 -4.74
N VAL A 531 -0.41 -35.23 -5.18
CA VAL A 531 -0.72 -34.06 -4.32
C VAL A 531 -1.93 -34.31 -3.42
N GLU A 532 -2.91 -35.09 -3.87
CA GLU A 532 -4.13 -35.44 -3.14
C GLU A 532 -3.89 -36.27 -1.87
N GLN A 533 -2.79 -37.03 -1.82
CA GLN A 533 -2.45 -37.89 -0.68
C GLN A 533 -1.67 -37.14 0.41
N VAL A 534 -1.25 -35.90 0.13
CA VAL A 534 -0.52 -35.08 1.10
C VAL A 534 -1.50 -34.47 2.09
N ASN A 535 -1.22 -34.62 3.38
CA ASN A 535 -1.96 -33.93 4.41
C ASN A 535 -1.66 -32.42 4.34
N LYS A 536 -2.67 -31.61 4.03
CA LYS A 536 -2.54 -30.15 3.89
C LYS A 536 -1.99 -29.48 5.16
N ARG A 537 -2.20 -30.06 6.35
CA ARG A 537 -1.72 -29.47 7.61
C ARG A 537 -0.21 -29.57 7.81
N ASP A 538 0.45 -30.48 7.11
CA ASP A 538 1.90 -30.66 7.24
C ASP A 538 2.66 -29.58 6.45
N ALA A 539 2.02 -28.97 5.45
CA ALA A 539 2.56 -27.86 4.68
C ALA A 539 2.39 -26.53 5.43
N ARG A 540 3.51 -25.88 5.75
CA ARG A 540 3.49 -24.56 6.41
C ARG A 540 3.27 -23.42 5.40
N ALA A 541 3.69 -23.62 4.15
CA ALA A 541 3.52 -22.67 3.06
C ALA A 541 2.46 -23.16 2.07
N CYS A 542 1.74 -22.25 1.42
CA CYS A 542 0.81 -22.59 0.35
C CYS A 542 0.83 -21.51 -0.74
N VAL A 543 0.82 -21.96 -2.00
CA VAL A 543 0.74 -21.11 -3.19
C VAL A 543 -0.62 -21.34 -3.85
N VAL A 544 -1.44 -20.30 -3.92
CA VAL A 544 -2.79 -20.38 -4.50
C VAL A 544 -2.81 -19.61 -5.82
N ASN A 545 -3.30 -20.26 -6.87
CA ASN A 545 -3.46 -19.64 -8.18
C ASN A 545 -4.83 -18.93 -8.28
N GLY A 546 -4.91 -17.77 -8.93
CA GLY A 546 -6.15 -17.06 -9.20
C GLY A 546 -7.21 -17.88 -9.94
N GLY A 547 -6.82 -18.87 -10.74
CA GLY A 547 -7.76 -19.84 -11.31
C GLY A 547 -8.46 -20.68 -10.25
N GLN A 548 -7.71 -21.23 -9.29
CA GLN A 548 -8.25 -21.99 -8.16
C GLN A 548 -9.08 -21.11 -7.23
N LEU A 549 -8.62 -19.89 -6.98
CA LEU A 549 -9.30 -18.92 -6.12
C LEU A 549 -10.69 -18.51 -6.65
N LYS A 550 -10.91 -18.60 -7.96
CA LYS A 550 -12.21 -18.28 -8.58
C LYS A 550 -13.29 -19.31 -8.24
N ASP A 551 -12.90 -20.57 -8.07
CA ASP A 551 -13.82 -21.67 -7.79
C ASP A 551 -14.01 -21.91 -6.28
N MET A 552 -13.23 -21.22 -5.44
CA MET A 552 -13.29 -21.31 -3.98
C MET A 552 -14.37 -20.41 -3.39
N GLU A 553 -15.07 -20.94 -2.38
CA GLU A 553 -15.96 -20.14 -1.54
C GLU A 553 -15.18 -19.34 -0.50
N THR A 554 -15.77 -18.25 0.01
CA THR A 554 -15.09 -17.36 0.97
C THR A 554 -14.73 -18.09 2.28
N GLU A 555 -15.53 -19.07 2.69
CA GLU A 555 -15.28 -19.86 3.92
C GLU A 555 -14.05 -20.76 3.79
N GLU A 556 -13.86 -21.35 2.61
CA GLU A 556 -12.68 -22.18 2.30
C GLU A 556 -11.41 -21.33 2.30
N LEU A 557 -11.46 -20.13 1.72
CA LEU A 557 -10.33 -19.19 1.73
C LEU A 557 -9.94 -18.81 3.17
N VAL A 558 -10.92 -18.57 4.04
CA VAL A 558 -10.70 -18.28 5.46
C VAL A 558 -10.06 -19.48 6.19
N GLU A 559 -10.44 -20.72 5.85
CA GLU A 559 -9.81 -21.92 6.41
C GLU A 559 -8.35 -22.06 5.97
N ILE A 560 -8.06 -21.88 4.68
CA ILE A 560 -6.69 -21.90 4.14
C ILE A 560 -5.83 -20.83 4.82
N LEU A 561 -6.36 -19.61 4.97
CA LEU A 561 -5.67 -18.53 5.66
C LEU A 561 -5.38 -18.85 7.13
N LYS A 562 -6.19 -19.65 7.82
CA LYS A 562 -5.93 -20.09 9.20
C LYS A 562 -4.89 -21.20 9.28
N MET A 563 -4.92 -22.14 8.33
CA MET A 563 -4.04 -23.32 8.34
C MET A 563 -2.59 -22.97 8.01
N HIS A 564 -2.37 -22.14 6.97
CA HIS A 564 -1.04 -21.87 6.45
C HIS A 564 -0.56 -20.47 6.85
N PRO A 565 0.46 -20.33 7.71
CA PRO A 565 0.98 -19.01 8.08
C PRO A 565 1.65 -18.27 6.91
N GLU A 566 2.33 -19.00 6.03
CA GLU A 566 3.08 -18.45 4.89
C GLU A 566 2.27 -18.65 3.60
N MET A 567 1.83 -17.56 2.98
CA MET A 567 0.86 -17.61 1.87
C MET A 567 1.31 -16.73 0.70
N VAL A 568 1.17 -17.27 -0.50
CA VAL A 568 1.41 -16.56 -1.76
C VAL A 568 0.20 -16.76 -2.66
N PHE A 569 -0.41 -15.67 -3.10
CA PHE A 569 -1.45 -15.67 -4.12
C PHE A 569 -0.84 -15.17 -5.44
N ALA A 570 -0.90 -16.01 -6.47
CA ALA A 570 -0.32 -15.74 -7.79
C ALA A 570 -1.40 -15.72 -8.88
N ARG A 571 -1.15 -15.05 -10.01
CA ARG A 571 -2.12 -14.81 -11.09
C ARG A 571 -3.47 -14.27 -10.61
N THR A 572 -3.44 -13.37 -9.63
CA THR A 572 -4.66 -12.77 -9.08
C THR A 572 -5.16 -11.59 -9.92
N SER A 573 -6.48 -11.49 -10.06
CA SER A 573 -7.14 -10.31 -10.61
C SER A 573 -7.31 -9.20 -9.56
N PRO A 574 -7.50 -7.93 -9.95
CA PRO A 574 -7.77 -6.82 -9.02
C PRO A 574 -8.94 -7.10 -8.05
N GLN A 575 -9.99 -7.75 -8.53
CA GLN A 575 -11.16 -8.15 -7.74
C GLN A 575 -10.81 -9.22 -6.71
N GLN A 576 -9.96 -10.18 -7.07
CA GLN A 576 -9.47 -11.20 -6.15
C GLN A 576 -8.57 -10.61 -5.08
N LYS A 577 -7.75 -9.59 -5.40
CA LYS A 577 -6.95 -8.88 -4.39
C LYS A 577 -7.85 -8.29 -3.30
N LEU A 578 -8.97 -7.66 -3.70
CA LEU A 578 -9.99 -7.16 -2.78
C LEU A 578 -10.58 -8.27 -1.90
N ILE A 579 -11.00 -9.39 -2.50
CA ILE A 579 -11.58 -10.54 -1.77
C ILE A 579 -10.60 -11.12 -0.74
N ILE A 580 -9.30 -11.19 -1.07
CA ILE A 580 -8.26 -11.64 -0.15
C ILE A 580 -8.15 -10.71 1.06
N VAL A 581 -8.14 -9.39 0.84
CA VAL A 581 -8.09 -8.38 1.91
C VAL A 581 -9.33 -8.48 2.82
N GLU A 582 -10.53 -8.57 2.23
CA GLU A 582 -11.78 -8.74 2.98
C GLU A 582 -11.79 -10.02 3.81
N SER A 583 -11.23 -11.11 3.27
CA SER A 583 -11.16 -12.40 3.98
C SER A 583 -10.19 -12.35 5.17
N CYS A 584 -9.08 -11.60 5.03
CA CYS A 584 -8.19 -11.30 6.14
C CYS A 584 -8.88 -10.41 7.20
N GLN A 585 -9.64 -9.40 6.79
CA GLN A 585 -10.42 -8.54 7.71
C GLN A 585 -11.52 -9.32 8.45
N LYS A 586 -12.20 -10.27 7.79
CA LYS A 586 -13.19 -11.17 8.40
C LYS A 586 -12.61 -12.03 9.53
N LEU A 587 -11.31 -12.31 9.52
CA LEU A 587 -10.62 -12.97 10.64
C LEU A 587 -10.45 -12.07 11.87
N GLY A 588 -10.79 -10.79 11.77
CA GLY A 588 -10.55 -9.76 12.78
C GLY A 588 -9.10 -9.25 12.80
N ALA A 589 -8.38 -9.44 11.68
CA ALA A 589 -7.03 -8.90 11.50
C ALA A 589 -7.09 -7.47 10.95
N ILE A 590 -6.18 -6.61 11.42
CA ILE A 590 -5.92 -5.31 10.79
C ILE A 590 -4.95 -5.53 9.63
N VAL A 591 -5.36 -5.15 8.43
CA VAL A 591 -4.70 -5.44 7.16
C VAL A 591 -4.15 -4.16 6.53
N ALA A 592 -2.84 -4.14 6.31
CA ALA A 592 -2.19 -3.15 5.46
C ALA A 592 -1.98 -3.72 4.06
N VAL A 593 -2.21 -2.91 3.02
CA VAL A 593 -1.91 -3.30 1.63
C VAL A 593 -0.81 -2.40 1.08
N THR A 594 0.19 -2.98 0.43
CA THR A 594 1.26 -2.26 -0.26
C THR A 594 1.22 -2.57 -1.75
N GLY A 595 1.17 -1.54 -2.59
CA GLY A 595 1.07 -1.72 -4.04
C GLY A 595 1.48 -0.48 -4.83
N ASP A 596 1.68 -0.64 -6.13
CA ASP A 596 2.12 0.41 -7.04
C ASP A 596 1.18 0.52 -8.27
N GLY A 597 0.59 -0.58 -8.71
CA GLY A 597 -0.21 -0.66 -9.92
C GLY A 597 -1.68 -0.26 -9.76
N VAL A 598 -2.34 0.01 -10.89
CA VAL A 598 -3.78 0.36 -10.91
C VAL A 598 -4.64 -0.82 -10.43
N ASN A 599 -4.18 -2.05 -10.66
CA ASN A 599 -4.75 -3.30 -10.15
C ASN A 599 -4.83 -3.37 -8.62
N ASP A 600 -3.99 -2.63 -7.89
CA ASP A 600 -4.00 -2.62 -6.42
C ASP A 600 -5.01 -1.62 -5.84
N SER A 601 -5.52 -0.69 -6.65
CA SER A 601 -6.39 0.40 -6.18
C SER A 601 -7.61 -0.08 -5.36
N PRO A 602 -8.35 -1.14 -5.74
CA PRO A 602 -9.46 -1.64 -4.93
C PRO A 602 -9.00 -2.21 -3.59
N ALA A 603 -7.91 -2.96 -3.58
CA ALA A 603 -7.36 -3.58 -2.36
C ALA A 603 -6.77 -2.52 -1.42
N LEU A 604 -6.04 -1.53 -1.96
CA LEU A 604 -5.51 -0.37 -1.23
C LEU A 604 -6.62 0.41 -0.54
N LYS A 605 -7.77 0.57 -1.21
CA LYS A 605 -8.88 1.35 -0.69
C LYS A 605 -9.67 0.61 0.40
N LYS A 606 -9.78 -0.73 0.28
CA LYS A 606 -10.48 -1.57 1.27
C LYS A 606 -9.63 -1.88 2.50
N ALA A 607 -8.31 -1.88 2.35
CA ALA A 607 -7.40 -2.08 3.47
C ALA A 607 -7.66 -1.09 4.62
N ASP A 608 -7.34 -1.49 5.84
CA ASP A 608 -7.37 -0.55 6.98
C ASP A 608 -6.35 0.58 6.77
N ILE A 609 -5.25 0.26 6.08
CA ILE A 609 -4.28 1.23 5.58
C ILE A 609 -3.73 0.81 4.21
N GLY A 610 -3.93 1.66 3.21
CA GLY A 610 -3.28 1.53 1.90
C GLY A 610 -1.94 2.27 1.85
N VAL A 611 -0.89 1.61 1.37
CA VAL A 611 0.46 2.19 1.18
C VAL A 611 0.86 2.11 -0.29
N ALA A 612 1.14 3.24 -0.90
CA ALA A 612 1.56 3.32 -2.31
C ALA A 612 3.03 3.74 -2.49
N MET A 613 3.64 3.25 -3.56
CA MET A 613 4.96 3.68 -4.00
C MET A 613 4.91 5.07 -4.64
N GLY A 614 5.88 5.93 -4.34
CA GLY A 614 5.91 7.34 -4.73
C GLY A 614 6.47 7.58 -6.13
N ILE A 615 7.39 6.76 -6.59
CA ILE A 615 8.05 6.88 -7.90
C ILE A 615 7.46 5.84 -8.86
N ALA A 616 7.56 4.55 -8.53
CA ALA A 616 7.04 3.46 -9.34
C ALA A 616 5.50 3.43 -9.39
N GLY A 617 4.84 3.94 -8.34
CA GLY A 617 3.38 3.88 -8.22
C GLY A 617 2.63 4.72 -9.26
N SER A 618 1.56 4.14 -9.78
CA SER A 618 0.57 4.81 -10.61
C SER A 618 -0.19 5.88 -9.82
N ASP A 619 -0.70 6.91 -10.52
CA ASP A 619 -1.51 7.96 -9.88
C ASP A 619 -2.83 7.41 -9.28
N ALA A 620 -3.33 6.29 -9.83
CA ALA A 620 -4.50 5.60 -9.28
C ALA A 620 -4.18 4.96 -7.91
N ALA A 621 -3.10 4.19 -7.82
CA ALA A 621 -2.65 3.58 -6.56
C ALA A 621 -2.33 4.64 -5.50
N LYS A 622 -1.57 5.67 -5.87
CA LYS A 622 -1.25 6.80 -4.99
C LYS A 622 -2.49 7.46 -4.43
N ASN A 623 -3.52 7.66 -5.25
CA ASN A 623 -4.76 8.29 -4.82
C ASN A 623 -5.66 7.39 -3.97
N ALA A 624 -5.67 6.09 -4.24
CA ALA A 624 -6.40 5.12 -3.43
C ALA A 624 -5.78 4.89 -2.04
N ALA A 625 -4.45 5.01 -1.92
CA ALA A 625 -3.71 4.80 -0.70
C ALA A 625 -3.81 5.96 0.31
N ASP A 626 -3.74 5.63 1.60
CA ASP A 626 -3.70 6.56 2.73
C ASP A 626 -2.29 7.09 3.03
N MET A 627 -1.27 6.35 2.59
CA MET A 627 0.14 6.63 2.82
C MET A 627 0.95 6.46 1.51
N ILE A 628 1.95 7.30 1.30
CA ILE A 628 2.83 7.28 0.13
C ILE A 628 4.30 7.24 0.57
N LEU A 629 5.06 6.29 0.03
CA LEU A 629 6.51 6.17 0.22
C LEU A 629 7.23 6.92 -0.90
N LEU A 630 7.73 8.13 -0.64
CA LEU A 630 8.34 8.98 -1.67
C LEU A 630 9.64 8.44 -2.25
N ASP A 631 10.34 7.58 -1.50
CA ASP A 631 11.63 6.99 -1.86
C ASP A 631 11.53 5.54 -2.35
N ASP A 632 10.31 5.02 -2.52
CA ASP A 632 10.06 3.62 -2.90
C ASP A 632 10.77 2.59 -2.00
N ASN A 633 11.08 2.95 -0.75
CA ASN A 633 11.79 2.07 0.16
C ASN A 633 10.82 1.33 1.08
N PHE A 634 10.72 0.02 0.91
CA PHE A 634 9.87 -0.83 1.76
C PHE A 634 10.26 -0.79 3.25
N ALA A 635 11.52 -0.48 3.59
CA ALA A 635 11.97 -0.32 4.98
C ALA A 635 11.25 0.83 5.72
N SER A 636 10.67 1.79 4.99
CA SER A 636 9.85 2.86 5.55
C SER A 636 8.58 2.31 6.23
N ILE A 637 8.08 1.14 5.81
CA ILE A 637 6.95 0.46 6.48
C ILE A 637 7.35 0.03 7.89
N VAL A 638 8.54 -0.55 8.07
CA VAL A 638 9.04 -0.96 9.39
C VAL A 638 9.13 0.25 10.32
N THR A 639 9.63 1.37 9.80
CA THR A 639 9.66 2.63 10.53
C THR A 639 8.25 3.13 10.87
N GLY A 640 7.31 2.97 9.94
CA GLY A 640 5.91 3.32 10.15
C GLY A 640 5.23 2.46 11.23
N VAL A 641 5.48 1.16 11.27
CA VAL A 641 5.01 0.25 12.33
C VAL A 641 5.58 0.69 13.68
N GLU A 642 6.88 0.97 13.76
CA GLU A 642 7.54 1.45 14.97
C GLU A 642 6.91 2.75 15.48
N GLN A 643 6.74 3.75 14.60
CA GLN A 643 6.14 5.03 14.97
C GLN A 643 4.66 4.89 15.33
N GLY A 644 3.92 4.00 14.66
CA GLY A 644 2.52 3.69 14.95
C GLY A 644 2.32 3.07 16.34
N ARG A 645 3.19 2.13 16.72
CA ARG A 645 3.18 1.55 18.08
C ARG A 645 3.56 2.59 19.14
N LEU A 646 4.60 3.38 18.85
CA LEU A 646 5.05 4.45 19.76
C LEU A 646 3.96 5.50 19.99
N ILE A 647 3.25 5.93 18.95
CA ILE A 647 2.19 6.94 19.11
C ILE A 647 1.00 6.38 19.89
N PHE A 648 0.66 5.10 19.73
CA PHE A 648 -0.41 4.48 20.48
C PHE A 648 -0.14 4.51 22.00
N ASP A 649 1.06 4.11 22.43
CA ASP A 649 1.43 4.16 23.85
C ASP A 649 1.54 5.60 24.37
N ASN A 650 2.08 6.51 23.57
CA ASN A 650 2.15 7.93 23.93
C ASN A 650 0.77 8.59 24.01
N LEU A 651 -0.19 8.18 23.18
CA LEU A 651 -1.57 8.63 23.27
C LEU A 651 -2.22 8.13 24.57
N LYS A 652 -1.95 6.89 25.02
CA LYS A 652 -2.42 6.43 26.34
C LYS A 652 -1.92 7.31 27.48
N LYS A 653 -0.63 7.68 27.46
CA LYS A 653 -0.04 8.58 28.46
C LYS A 653 -0.69 9.97 28.41
N SER A 654 -0.85 10.51 27.21
CA SER A 654 -1.48 11.81 26.95
C SER A 654 -2.93 11.85 27.46
N ILE A 655 -3.73 10.84 27.11
CA ILE A 655 -5.11 10.68 27.57
C ILE A 655 -5.16 10.50 29.09
N ALA A 656 -4.35 9.59 29.66
CA ALA A 656 -4.33 9.33 31.09
C ALA A 656 -4.04 10.60 31.90
N TYR A 657 -3.11 11.43 31.43
CA TYR A 657 -2.82 12.74 32.03
C TYR A 657 -4.04 13.66 31.98
N THR A 658 -4.64 13.84 30.80
CA THR A 658 -5.81 14.72 30.63
C THR A 658 -7.05 14.21 31.36
N LEU A 659 -7.21 12.90 31.61
CA LEU A 659 -8.34 12.39 32.39
C LEU A 659 -8.15 12.55 33.90
N THR A 660 -6.91 12.58 34.38
CA THR A 660 -6.61 12.64 35.83
C THR A 660 -7.11 13.95 36.45
N LYS A 661 -7.07 15.06 35.71
CA LYS A 661 -7.52 16.38 36.19
C LYS A 661 -9.05 16.53 36.30
N ASN A 662 -9.84 15.70 35.61
CA ASN A 662 -11.30 15.87 35.61
C ASN A 662 -11.91 15.64 37.01
N ILE A 663 -11.25 14.87 37.88
CA ILE A 663 -11.72 14.62 39.25
C ILE A 663 -11.48 15.81 40.19
N PRO A 664 -10.28 16.42 40.25
CA PRO A 664 -10.10 17.67 40.99
C PRO A 664 -10.89 18.85 40.39
N GLU A 665 -11.32 18.78 39.12
CA GLU A 665 -12.26 19.73 38.52
C GLU A 665 -13.72 19.47 38.91
N LEU A 666 -14.11 18.20 39.05
CA LEU A 666 -15.46 17.76 39.44
C LEU A 666 -15.72 17.91 40.95
N THR A 667 -14.79 17.48 41.79
CA THR A 667 -14.97 17.41 43.26
C THR A 667 -15.37 18.75 43.92
N PRO A 668 -14.87 19.93 43.49
CA PRO A 668 -15.35 21.23 43.99
C PRO A 668 -16.86 21.41 43.82
N TYR A 669 -17.45 20.98 42.70
CA TYR A 669 -18.89 21.06 42.49
C TYR A 669 -19.64 20.07 43.36
N LEU A 670 -19.12 18.86 43.54
CA LEU A 670 -19.76 17.86 44.42
C LEU A 670 -19.82 18.36 45.86
N ILE A 671 -18.72 18.92 46.38
CA ILE A 671 -18.62 19.48 47.73
C ILE A 671 -19.51 20.74 47.86
N TYR A 672 -19.52 21.60 46.84
CA TYR A 672 -20.38 22.78 46.79
C TYR A 672 -21.87 22.43 46.91
N ILE A 673 -22.32 21.38 46.21
CA ILE A 673 -23.73 20.95 46.22
C ILE A 673 -24.10 20.31 47.56
N THR A 674 -23.23 19.45 48.11
CA THR A 674 -23.53 18.63 49.29
C THR A 674 -23.29 19.35 50.63
N VAL A 675 -22.25 20.17 50.74
CA VAL A 675 -21.82 20.83 52.00
C VAL A 675 -22.17 22.33 52.01
N SER A 676 -22.58 22.90 50.87
CA SER A 676 -22.91 24.33 50.73
C SER A 676 -21.78 25.29 51.13
N VAL A 677 -20.52 24.87 50.94
CA VAL A 677 -19.35 25.74 51.09
C VAL A 677 -19.26 26.74 49.92
N PRO A 678 -18.46 27.82 50.01
CA PRO A 678 -18.16 28.67 48.84
C PRO A 678 -17.56 27.85 47.69
N LEU A 679 -17.95 28.13 46.44
CA LEU A 679 -17.50 27.38 45.26
C LEU A 679 -15.97 27.46 45.13
N PRO A 680 -15.23 26.35 45.28
CA PRO A 680 -13.76 26.40 45.28
C PRO A 680 -13.18 26.68 43.88
N LEU A 681 -13.82 26.16 42.82
CA LEU A 681 -13.36 26.27 41.44
C LEU A 681 -14.52 26.63 40.50
N GLY A 682 -14.36 27.65 39.66
CA GLY A 682 -15.40 28.11 38.72
C GLY A 682 -15.28 27.50 37.33
N CYS A 683 -16.34 27.59 36.51
CA CYS A 683 -16.32 27.06 35.13
C CYS A 683 -15.25 27.74 34.25
N ILE A 684 -15.05 29.05 34.41
CA ILE A 684 -14.06 29.80 33.61
C ILE A 684 -12.63 29.34 33.95
N THR A 685 -12.35 29.04 35.21
CA THR A 685 -11.04 28.52 35.62
C THR A 685 -10.81 27.11 35.11
N ILE A 686 -11.85 26.27 35.04
CA ILE A 686 -11.78 24.94 34.42
C ILE A 686 -11.42 25.07 32.94
N LEU A 687 -12.13 25.91 32.18
CA LEU A 687 -11.83 26.14 30.77
C LEU A 687 -10.39 26.63 30.54
N PHE A 688 -9.83 27.40 31.47
CA PHE A 688 -8.43 27.84 31.37
C PHE A 688 -7.44 26.69 31.61
N ILE A 689 -7.76 25.75 32.51
CA ILE A 689 -6.96 24.54 32.71
C ILE A 689 -7.03 23.67 31.45
N GLU A 690 -8.24 23.32 31.04
CA GLU A 690 -8.58 22.48 29.89
C GLU A 690 -7.95 22.95 28.56
N LEU A 691 -8.05 24.24 28.26
CA LEU A 691 -7.75 24.79 26.93
C LEU A 691 -6.45 25.60 26.87
N CYS A 692 -5.80 25.89 28.00
CA CYS A 692 -4.53 26.63 28.01
C CYS A 692 -3.40 25.84 28.68
N THR A 693 -3.49 25.57 29.99
CA THR A 693 -2.35 24.96 30.70
C THR A 693 -2.11 23.53 30.25
N ASP A 694 -3.19 22.77 30.08
CA ASP A 694 -3.10 21.32 29.91
C ASP A 694 -3.13 20.89 28.45
N ILE A 695 -3.04 21.84 27.52
CA ILE A 695 -2.74 21.49 26.12
C ILE A 695 -1.24 21.20 25.96
N VAL A 696 -0.36 21.97 26.58
CA VAL A 696 1.08 21.91 26.27
C VAL A 696 1.74 20.62 26.79
N ILE A 697 1.40 20.19 28.00
CA ILE A 697 2.04 19.03 28.63
C ILE A 697 1.68 17.72 27.91
N PRO A 698 0.42 17.41 27.60
CA PRO A 698 0.06 16.20 26.87
C PRO A 698 0.65 16.13 25.46
N LEU A 699 0.86 17.28 24.82
CA LEU A 699 1.54 17.37 23.52
C LEU A 699 3.04 17.07 23.60
N SER A 700 3.65 17.25 24.78
CA SER A 700 5.06 16.94 24.99
C SER A 700 5.34 15.43 24.94
N PHE A 701 4.38 14.57 25.32
CA PHE A 701 4.57 13.11 25.32
C PHE A 701 4.98 12.58 23.93
N PRO A 702 4.19 12.71 22.85
CA PRO A 702 4.64 12.25 21.54
C PRO A 702 5.85 13.04 21.02
N ALA A 703 6.04 14.29 21.45
CA ALA A 703 7.18 15.11 21.06
C ALA A 703 8.52 14.66 21.68
N TYR A 704 8.54 13.99 22.83
CA TYR A 704 9.78 13.69 23.56
C TYR A 704 9.89 12.27 24.09
N GLU A 705 8.78 11.59 24.35
CA GLU A 705 8.76 10.28 24.97
C GLU A 705 9.15 9.17 23.99
N ARG A 706 10.13 8.36 24.39
CA ARG A 706 10.63 7.21 23.64
C ARG A 706 9.96 5.92 24.11
N ALA A 707 10.12 4.86 23.32
CA ALA A 707 9.64 3.54 23.68
C ALA A 707 10.28 3.07 25.01
N GLU A 708 9.46 2.51 25.90
CA GLU A 708 9.91 1.98 27.19
C GLU A 708 10.56 0.59 27.08
N SER A 709 10.22 -0.13 26.01
CA SER A 709 10.73 -1.46 25.69
C SER A 709 10.96 -1.59 24.19
N ASP A 710 11.53 -2.71 23.76
CA ASP A 710 11.70 -2.97 22.34
C ASP A 710 10.36 -3.34 21.68
N ILE A 711 9.66 -2.30 21.23
CA ILE A 711 8.33 -2.38 20.62
C ILE A 711 8.30 -3.19 19.32
N MET A 712 9.45 -3.44 18.68
CA MET A 712 9.54 -4.21 17.44
C MET A 712 9.66 -5.73 17.67
N HIS A 713 9.83 -6.17 18.92
CA HIS A 713 9.79 -7.59 19.29
C HIS A 713 8.45 -8.02 19.92
N LEU A 714 7.53 -7.08 20.12
CA LEU A 714 6.18 -7.36 20.62
C LEU A 714 5.26 -7.76 19.46
N LYS A 715 4.28 -8.63 19.75
CA LYS A 715 3.23 -8.96 18.80
C LYS A 715 2.32 -7.74 18.57
N PRO A 716 1.63 -7.65 17.41
CA PRO A 716 0.62 -6.63 17.18
C PRO A 716 -0.47 -6.68 18.26
N ARG A 717 -1.00 -5.51 18.63
CA ARG A 717 -2.05 -5.43 19.65
C ARG A 717 -3.31 -6.17 19.20
N ASN A 718 -4.05 -6.74 20.14
CA ASN A 718 -5.36 -7.30 19.83
C ASN A 718 -6.42 -6.18 19.91
N PRO A 719 -7.10 -5.81 18.81
CA PRO A 719 -8.03 -4.68 18.79
C PRO A 719 -9.24 -4.86 19.72
N ARG A 720 -9.57 -6.09 20.11
CA ARG A 720 -10.70 -6.35 21.04
C ARG A 720 -10.32 -6.24 22.51
N ARG A 721 -9.08 -6.60 22.85
CA ARG A 721 -8.61 -6.71 24.24
C ARG A 721 -7.77 -5.51 24.66
N ASP A 722 -6.87 -5.07 23.79
CA ASP A 722 -5.86 -4.06 24.07
C ASP A 722 -6.36 -2.69 23.57
N ARG A 723 -7.34 -2.16 24.29
CA ARG A 723 -7.97 -0.86 24.02
C ARG A 723 -7.04 0.31 24.37
N LEU A 724 -7.32 1.47 23.77
CA LEU A 724 -6.62 2.72 24.07
C LEU A 724 -6.91 3.17 25.50
N VAL A 725 -8.19 3.21 25.88
CA VAL A 725 -8.65 3.46 27.25
C VAL A 725 -9.27 2.19 27.80
N ASN A 726 -8.61 1.56 28.76
CA ASN A 726 -9.12 0.40 29.47
C ASN A 726 -9.60 0.79 30.89
N GLU A 727 -10.41 -0.07 31.49
CA GLU A 727 -10.94 0.16 32.85
C GLU A 727 -9.81 0.37 33.88
N ALA A 728 -8.69 -0.34 33.73
CA ALA A 728 -7.54 -0.19 34.62
C ALA A 728 -6.93 1.23 34.55
N LEU A 729 -6.78 1.80 33.35
CA LEU A 729 -6.29 3.16 33.16
C LEU A 729 -7.31 4.16 33.70
N ALA A 730 -8.60 3.98 33.42
CA ALA A 730 -9.63 4.86 33.95
C ALA A 730 -9.67 4.86 35.49
N VAL A 731 -9.60 3.68 36.12
CA VAL A 731 -9.58 3.54 37.59
C VAL A 731 -8.32 4.16 38.19
N TYR A 732 -7.16 3.93 37.56
CA TYR A 732 -5.90 4.51 38.01
C TYR A 732 -5.92 6.04 37.93
N SER A 733 -6.28 6.59 36.76
CA SER A 733 -6.33 8.03 36.51
C SER A 733 -7.38 8.74 37.35
N TYR A 734 -8.61 8.25 37.38
CA TYR A 734 -9.69 8.93 38.08
C TYR A 734 -9.60 8.77 39.61
N PHE A 735 -9.34 7.56 40.12
CA PHE A 735 -9.52 7.33 41.56
C PHE A 735 -8.21 7.26 42.34
N GLN A 736 -7.10 6.79 41.75
CA GLN A 736 -5.89 6.48 42.53
C GLN A 736 -4.85 7.60 42.55
N ILE A 737 -4.59 8.24 41.41
CA ILE A 737 -3.60 9.34 41.35
C ILE A 737 -4.08 10.48 42.24
N ASP A 738 -5.36 10.81 42.14
CA ASP A 738 -5.95 11.86 42.96
C ASP A 738 -5.93 11.49 44.45
N GLU A 739 -6.25 10.25 44.84
CA GLU A 739 -6.18 9.83 46.25
C GLU A 739 -4.74 9.93 46.83
N ARG A 740 -3.70 9.63 46.04
CA ARG A 740 -2.30 9.81 46.46
C ARG A 740 -1.88 11.27 46.53
N CYS A 741 -2.35 12.10 45.61
CA CYS A 741 -2.17 13.55 45.68
C CYS A 741 -2.88 14.13 46.91
N LEU A 742 -4.15 13.79 47.15
CA LEU A 742 -4.90 14.19 48.33
C LEU A 742 -4.22 13.74 49.63
N ARG A 743 -3.70 12.50 49.73
CA ARG A 743 -2.95 12.06 50.93
C ARG A 743 -1.69 12.90 51.16
N ARG A 744 -0.93 13.22 50.11
CA ARG A 744 0.24 14.11 50.23
C ARG A 744 -0.15 15.55 50.55
N SER A 745 -1.25 16.05 50.02
CA SER A 745 -1.77 17.39 50.33
C SER A 745 -2.24 17.49 51.78
N VAL A 746 -2.88 16.45 52.32
CA VAL A 746 -3.30 16.37 53.74
C VAL A 746 -2.08 16.32 54.67
N ASP A 747 -1.00 15.63 54.29
CA ASP A 747 0.26 15.65 55.04
C ASP A 747 0.93 17.03 55.01
N VAL A 748 0.90 17.74 53.87
CA VAL A 748 1.48 19.09 53.73
C VAL A 748 0.63 20.17 54.42
N CYS A 749 -0.68 19.98 54.59
CA CYS A 749 -1.52 20.91 55.37
C CYS A 749 -1.19 20.94 56.87
N SER A 750 -0.34 20.04 57.38
CA SER A 750 0.22 20.12 58.74
C SER A 750 1.50 20.98 58.84
N GLY A 751 2.03 21.47 57.72
CA GLY A 751 3.21 22.34 57.69
C GLY A 751 3.40 23.06 56.36
N SER A 752 2.97 24.32 56.31
CA SER A 752 3.29 25.31 55.28
C SER A 752 2.75 25.04 53.87
N LEU A 753 1.79 25.89 53.47
CA LEU A 753 1.15 25.98 52.17
C LEU A 753 2.18 26.26 51.05
N ILE A 754 2.69 25.22 50.38
CA ILE A 754 3.35 25.35 49.09
C ILE A 754 2.29 25.02 48.03
N ILE A 755 1.72 26.07 47.44
CA ILE A 755 0.93 25.99 46.22
C ILE A 755 1.91 25.66 45.10
N ILE A 756 1.90 24.42 44.62
CA ILE A 756 2.52 24.08 43.33
C ILE A 756 1.42 24.28 42.29
N VAL A 757 1.51 25.40 41.56
CA VAL A 757 0.80 25.67 40.30
C VAL A 757 1.56 25.00 39.16
#